data_AF-A0A812ZQQ6-F1
#
_entry.id   AF-A0A812ZQQ6-F1
#
_cell.length_a   1.000
_cell.length_b   1.000
_cell.length_c   1.000
_cell.angle_alpha   90.00
_cell.angle_beta   90.00
_cell.angle_gamma   90.00
#
_symmetry.space_group_name_H-M   'P 1'
#
loop_
_entity.id
_entity.type
_entity.pdbx_description
1 polymer ?
#
loop_
_entity_poly.entity_id
_entity_poly.type
_entity_poly.pdbx_seq_one_letter_code
_entity_poly.pdbx_strand_id
1 'polypeptide(L)'
;MGAGGSAGKKAPPSPGYPEPADQKPVASAPSSAASTGNPVAAVPTAQKPPPAPKAADGEAGASQVVGGTWTKPSNTGPSPEDAKVVEEWKAAGRLVEMEGVWCAVPYKITVIAAEGTVEASEAQRIVDEVFGETEKTFSHFVEDSEVSQLNRLAKKTLFKPSPAMKQVLSAASTMNRMTRGAFDPAILPLAAHYKKTPAVEPSSDLIGYSKWSAFEITEEGVTKQHDSAMMDLCGLAKGWAIDEMSRRLKDFGFTASYVDWGGDIKVSGQHPTGRNWTAAVLEPYPLNGSNEPEKAEAEGKQAEHIAHIELRDGQAIATSGDYLQQLLDEKNQKNRCHILDGRSDKKLVQISHHSVASASVVCSSCMLADALATSALAVGETSVRESRKLLEIFTGHALKDPVTDFLLFSRLGPRVVRWRPPGSEAQEHRELRHTSHEEGAHVVIVGGGLAGVSAAVEAVKAKATVTLLEKEAQLGGNSAKATSGINACGTRVQKAHGVDDDVRWLERDTFVSAKGGSSDQGCVSMLASKSAEAIHWLIDELGIPLSELSQLGGHAKKRTHRCPPKADGTPVPVGYTIMQHARAAAMAIPGVSVKTNSTMKRLLQKTREDGALEVCGVEYADANGELQTLSCDAVILTTGGFGFDHSDGSLMKQYRPDLVGVPTTNGSFANGDGMRFGSEVGASLVDMDKVQLHPTALIDPKDPLCHTKYLGPEALRGSGGILLDQQGRRFVNELDLRSTVSAKILEHCEEYHIEGSSEKGRPWSWCVLNPECQQKFGLPMLGFYKSQGLFEEVSNGTVGLAELLGCEEQTIKDTLAEYASACAQKICQKTGKTVFPSKVTEKDQSFVVARITPCIHYCMGGLEISPSGEVLTRKDGAMGKRSKIHRLFAAGECTGGVHGGNRLGGNSLLECVVFGRIAGEKAAAINQKEQGLLSSGTWLPVKLREIRDTDEKYGHNTAVYRFELHGSMQTTGLEVGRYIGIKGEIDGDTVTGFYSPISRPEDNGVIDILCRTDEKGGPIVNLLNSMQPGSSCMMAGMGGVKLKQDSTTGGFTYQGRSIKKLSLLCGGTGLAPAVQVVRAYVNMISKFPEQMPTNPGEGGVKIVYAAETHGDLAFITALDQLKERFPQLISYYLVLNKPPRGWVQGIGFVDGDIIRQRLWFPGSEDHVCVMCGPPIFEKIMCANLAKMGYNRDQYYSFADPTDC
;
A
#
# COMPACT_ATOMS: atom_id res chain seq x y z
N MET A 1 -37.08 45.32 12.59
CA MET A 1 -36.39 46.55 12.14
C MET A 1 -36.22 46.46 10.63
N GLY A 2 -36.73 47.46 9.89
CA GLY A 2 -37.12 47.42 8.46
C GLY A 2 -35.99 47.18 7.43
N ALA A 3 -36.30 46.59 6.25
CA ALA A 3 -36.75 47.23 4.98
C ALA A 3 -35.60 48.02 4.30
N GLY A 4 -35.20 47.93 3.03
CA GLY A 4 -35.76 47.49 1.73
C GLY A 4 -35.26 48.51 0.67
N GLY A 5 -34.89 48.12 -0.56
CA GLY A 5 -34.65 49.10 -1.65
C GLY A 5 -33.61 48.73 -2.73
N SER A 6 -34.00 48.90 -3.99
CA SER A 6 -33.33 48.51 -5.24
C SER A 6 -32.72 49.67 -6.05
N ALA A 7 -31.71 49.33 -6.88
CA ALA A 7 -31.43 49.81 -8.27
C ALA A 7 -30.46 50.97 -8.60
N GLY A 8 -29.50 50.66 -9.50
CA GLY A 8 -28.78 51.54 -10.46
C GLY A 8 -27.38 52.01 -10.00
N LYS A 9 -26.27 52.01 -10.76
CA LYS A 9 -25.96 51.89 -12.20
C LYS A 9 -24.41 51.80 -12.36
N LYS A 10 -23.95 51.17 -13.45
CA LYS A 10 -22.66 51.33 -14.19
C LYS A 10 -21.34 50.75 -13.62
N ALA A 11 -20.87 49.67 -14.26
CA ALA A 11 -19.45 49.29 -14.34
C ALA A 11 -18.97 49.45 -15.81
N PRO A 12 -17.76 50.01 -16.07
CA PRO A 12 -17.15 50.07 -17.40
C PRO A 12 -16.33 48.79 -17.74
N PRO A 13 -15.93 48.59 -19.02
CA PRO A 13 -15.59 47.28 -19.56
C PRO A 13 -14.15 46.85 -19.27
N SER A 14 -13.97 45.54 -19.12
CA SER A 14 -12.70 44.83 -19.09
C SER A 14 -12.09 44.73 -20.50
N PRO A 15 -10.77 44.99 -20.68
CA PRO A 15 -10.09 44.80 -21.95
C PRO A 15 -9.80 43.31 -22.20
N GLY A 16 -10.08 42.87 -23.44
CA GLY A 16 -9.96 41.49 -23.89
C GLY A 16 -8.53 40.98 -23.98
N TYR A 17 -8.41 39.67 -23.79
CA TYR A 17 -7.22 38.87 -24.09
C TYR A 17 -7.19 38.53 -25.59
N PRO A 18 -6.05 38.69 -26.30
CA PRO A 18 -5.90 38.23 -27.66
C PRO A 18 -5.57 36.73 -27.73
N GLU A 19 -6.14 36.07 -28.73
CA GLU A 19 -5.88 34.67 -29.12
C GLU A 19 -4.42 34.45 -29.56
N PRO A 20 -3.84 33.25 -29.33
CA PRO A 20 -2.51 32.91 -29.82
C PRO A 20 -2.56 32.38 -31.26
N ALA A 21 -1.82 33.03 -32.15
CA ALA A 21 -1.63 32.65 -33.53
C ALA A 21 -0.59 31.53 -33.72
N ASP A 22 -0.87 30.69 -34.71
CA ASP A 22 -0.09 29.65 -35.39
C ASP A 22 1.44 29.67 -35.22
N GLN A 23 2.00 28.55 -34.74
CA GLN A 23 3.42 28.22 -34.91
C GLN A 23 3.58 26.95 -35.77
N LYS A 24 4.21 27.13 -36.94
CA LYS A 24 4.76 26.08 -37.79
C LYS A 24 6.05 25.50 -37.16
N PRO A 25 6.36 24.20 -37.37
CA PRO A 25 7.61 23.61 -36.91
C PRO A 25 8.76 23.94 -37.88
N VAL A 26 9.89 24.40 -37.34
CA VAL A 26 11.14 24.57 -38.09
C VAL A 26 12.10 23.45 -37.69
N ALA A 27 12.51 22.67 -38.69
CA ALA A 27 13.51 21.63 -38.61
C ALA A 27 14.92 22.21 -38.40
N SER A 28 15.71 21.62 -37.50
CA SER A 28 17.15 21.89 -37.38
C SER A 28 17.96 20.77 -38.03
N ALA A 29 18.68 21.11 -39.09
CA ALA A 29 19.70 20.28 -39.72
C ALA A 29 21.02 20.31 -38.90
N PRO A 30 21.90 19.28 -39.02
CA PRO A 30 23.12 19.17 -38.25
C PRO A 30 24.25 19.98 -38.88
N SER A 31 25.04 20.70 -38.07
CA SER A 31 26.27 21.35 -38.50
C SER A 31 27.48 20.45 -38.27
N SER A 32 28.24 20.22 -39.34
CA SER A 32 29.56 19.62 -39.37
C SER A 32 30.63 20.65 -38.95
N ALA A 33 31.50 20.29 -38.01
CA ALA A 33 32.85 20.87 -37.92
C ALA A 33 33.83 19.85 -37.32
N ALA A 34 34.94 19.69 -38.03
CA ALA A 34 35.98 18.69 -37.83
C ALA A 34 36.79 18.89 -36.55
N SER A 35 37.18 17.79 -35.90
CA SER A 35 38.27 17.77 -34.89
C SER A 35 39.34 16.77 -35.29
N THR A 36 40.54 17.29 -35.44
CA THR A 36 41.83 16.62 -35.61
C THR A 36 42.11 15.59 -34.51
N GLY A 37 42.73 14.48 -34.90
CA GLY A 37 42.90 13.28 -34.09
C GLY A 37 43.80 13.39 -32.86
N ASN A 38 43.45 12.57 -31.86
CA ASN A 38 44.35 11.84 -30.97
C ASN A 38 43.61 10.59 -30.46
N PRO A 39 44.28 9.45 -30.26
CA PRO A 39 43.62 8.16 -30.01
C PRO A 39 43.13 8.08 -28.56
N VAL A 40 41.82 7.95 -28.38
CA VAL A 40 41.21 7.66 -27.07
C VAL A 40 41.38 6.17 -26.77
N ALA A 41 41.96 5.89 -25.61
CA ALA A 41 42.14 4.56 -25.04
C ALA A 41 40.82 3.78 -24.97
N ALA A 42 40.92 2.47 -25.18
CA ALA A 42 39.81 1.53 -25.15
C ALA A 42 38.96 1.66 -23.87
N VAL A 43 37.65 1.79 -24.06
CA VAL A 43 36.64 1.64 -23.01
C VAL A 43 36.73 0.20 -22.48
N PRO A 44 36.83 -0.03 -21.15
CA PRO A 44 36.81 -1.38 -20.61
C PRO A 44 35.42 -1.98 -20.84
N THR A 45 35.39 -3.15 -21.46
CA THR A 45 34.21 -4.01 -21.58
C THR A 45 33.49 -4.13 -20.25
N ALA A 46 32.21 -3.79 -20.22
CA ALA A 46 31.35 -3.91 -19.04
C ALA A 46 31.50 -5.30 -18.41
N GLN A 47 32.01 -5.36 -17.19
CA GLN A 47 31.97 -6.58 -16.40
C GLN A 47 30.50 -6.96 -16.17
N LYS A 48 30.21 -8.24 -16.42
CA LYS A 48 28.92 -8.87 -16.18
C LYS A 48 28.51 -8.58 -14.72
N PRO A 49 27.33 -7.98 -14.45
CA PRO A 49 26.85 -7.85 -13.08
C PRO A 49 26.76 -9.25 -12.42
N PRO A 50 26.93 -9.33 -11.09
CA PRO A 50 26.84 -10.61 -10.39
C PRO A 50 25.48 -11.27 -10.68
N PRO A 51 25.43 -12.61 -10.79
CA PRO A 51 24.17 -13.33 -10.96
C PRO A 51 23.19 -12.96 -9.84
N ALA A 52 21.89 -13.01 -10.16
CA ALA A 52 20.84 -12.84 -9.16
C ALA A 52 21.12 -13.77 -7.95
N PRO A 53 20.88 -13.31 -6.70
CA PRO A 53 21.18 -14.10 -5.51
C PRO A 53 20.51 -15.47 -5.59
N LYS A 54 21.31 -16.54 -5.49
CA LYS A 54 20.91 -17.96 -5.64
C LYS A 54 20.26 -18.56 -4.38
N ALA A 55 19.67 -17.77 -3.51
CA ALA A 55 19.18 -18.30 -2.23
C ALA A 55 17.94 -17.54 -1.77
N ALA A 56 16.85 -18.28 -1.62
CA ALA A 56 15.78 -18.12 -0.62
C ALA A 56 14.34 -18.28 -1.13
N ASP A 57 14.08 -18.78 -2.36
CA ASP A 57 12.72 -19.23 -2.67
C ASP A 57 12.37 -20.43 -1.77
N GLY A 58 11.47 -20.20 -0.82
CA GLY A 58 11.11 -21.12 0.26
C GLY A 58 10.72 -22.51 -0.22
N GLU A 59 10.75 -23.46 0.72
CA GLU A 59 10.62 -24.92 0.57
C GLU A 59 9.32 -25.43 -0.14
N ALA A 60 8.50 -24.56 -0.73
CA ALA A 60 7.37 -24.92 -1.58
C ALA A 60 7.76 -24.77 -3.07
N GLY A 61 8.16 -25.87 -3.71
CA GLY A 61 8.51 -25.88 -5.13
C GLY A 61 7.36 -25.42 -6.05
N ALA A 62 7.66 -25.07 -7.31
CA ALA A 62 6.61 -24.62 -8.23
C ALA A 62 5.64 -25.75 -8.57
N SER A 63 4.36 -25.41 -8.70
CA SER A 63 3.34 -26.35 -9.23
C SER A 63 3.57 -26.64 -10.72
N GLN A 64 4.09 -25.66 -11.46
CA GLN A 64 4.51 -25.80 -12.85
C GLN A 64 5.52 -24.71 -13.23
N VAL A 65 6.17 -24.91 -14.37
CA VAL A 65 7.10 -23.99 -15.00
C VAL A 65 6.48 -23.36 -16.26
N VAL A 66 6.58 -22.04 -16.41
CA VAL A 66 6.09 -21.25 -17.55
C VAL A 66 7.21 -20.46 -18.22
N GLY A 67 7.07 -20.24 -19.53
CA GLY A 67 8.06 -19.54 -20.33
C GLY A 67 9.36 -20.32 -20.56
N GLY A 68 10.16 -19.86 -21.51
CA GLY A 68 11.36 -20.55 -21.98
C GLY A 68 11.07 -21.88 -22.70
N THR A 69 12.09 -22.48 -23.31
CA THR A 69 12.01 -23.80 -23.96
C THR A 69 13.06 -24.79 -23.47
N TRP A 70 13.77 -24.45 -22.39
CA TRP A 70 14.83 -25.29 -21.82
C TRP A 70 14.29 -26.57 -21.16
N THR A 71 15.15 -27.59 -21.09
CA THR A 71 15.01 -28.66 -20.08
C THR A 71 14.86 -28.08 -18.67
N LYS A 72 13.81 -28.52 -17.96
CA LYS A 72 13.45 -28.03 -16.60
C LYS A 72 14.63 -28.19 -15.63
N PRO A 73 15.03 -27.14 -14.89
CA PRO A 73 16.02 -27.26 -13.83
C PRO A 73 15.56 -28.23 -12.72
N SER A 74 16.49 -28.95 -12.10
CA SER A 74 16.15 -29.94 -11.05
C SER A 74 15.46 -29.34 -9.80
N ASN A 75 15.57 -28.03 -9.60
CA ASN A 75 15.07 -27.31 -8.44
C ASN A 75 13.79 -26.48 -8.71
N THR A 76 13.18 -26.57 -9.89
CA THR A 76 11.96 -25.81 -10.22
C THR A 76 10.67 -26.64 -10.12
N GLY A 77 10.77 -27.94 -9.82
CA GLY A 77 9.62 -28.81 -9.57
C GLY A 77 9.00 -28.62 -8.18
N PRO A 78 7.87 -29.29 -7.88
CA PRO A 78 7.26 -29.28 -6.55
C PRO A 78 8.24 -29.80 -5.49
N SER A 79 8.11 -29.32 -4.26
CA SER A 79 8.97 -29.79 -3.17
C SER A 79 8.68 -31.26 -2.84
N PRO A 80 9.62 -31.97 -2.18
CA PRO A 80 9.39 -33.35 -1.74
C PRO A 80 8.13 -33.50 -0.87
N GLU A 81 7.81 -32.48 -0.07
CA GLU A 81 6.62 -32.45 0.78
C GLU A 81 5.34 -32.30 -0.04
N ASP A 82 5.31 -31.37 -1.01
CA ASP A 82 4.19 -31.20 -1.93
C ASP A 82 3.93 -32.48 -2.73
N ALA A 83 4.99 -33.08 -3.28
CA ALA A 83 4.89 -34.31 -4.05
C ALA A 83 4.29 -35.45 -3.22
N LYS A 84 4.71 -35.58 -1.96
CA LYS A 84 4.17 -36.58 -1.04
C LYS A 84 2.67 -36.39 -0.80
N VAL A 85 2.22 -35.16 -0.51
CA VAL A 85 0.80 -34.89 -0.26
C VAL A 85 -0.04 -35.12 -1.52
N VAL A 86 0.45 -34.72 -2.69
CA VAL A 86 -0.23 -34.98 -3.97
C VAL A 86 -0.42 -36.48 -4.20
N GLU A 87 0.62 -37.30 -4.00
CA GLU A 87 0.54 -38.75 -4.16
C GLU A 87 -0.42 -39.40 -3.15
N GLU A 88 -0.45 -38.93 -1.89
CA GLU A 88 -1.43 -39.37 -0.90
C GLU A 88 -2.88 -39.07 -1.33
N TRP A 89 -3.13 -37.89 -1.92
CA TRP A 89 -4.46 -37.51 -2.39
C TRP A 89 -4.87 -38.27 -3.66
N LYS A 90 -3.92 -38.56 -4.56
CA LYS A 90 -4.16 -39.46 -5.72
C LYS A 90 -4.52 -40.86 -5.25
N ALA A 91 -3.74 -41.42 -4.30
CA ALA A 91 -4.00 -42.75 -3.75
C ALA A 91 -5.36 -42.84 -3.06
N ALA A 92 -5.81 -41.75 -2.44
CA ALA A 92 -7.15 -41.62 -1.85
C ALA A 92 -8.28 -41.34 -2.86
N GLY A 93 -7.96 -41.19 -4.15
CA GLY A 93 -8.91 -40.84 -5.21
C GLY A 93 -9.48 -39.43 -5.12
N ARG A 94 -8.90 -38.56 -4.28
CA ARG A 94 -9.36 -37.17 -4.04
C ARG A 94 -8.81 -36.17 -5.06
N LEU A 95 -7.82 -36.60 -5.84
CA LEU A 95 -7.14 -35.80 -6.86
C LEU A 95 -6.95 -36.65 -8.12
N VAL A 96 -7.22 -36.05 -9.29
CA VAL A 96 -6.92 -36.64 -10.61
C VAL A 96 -6.10 -35.65 -11.42
N GLU A 97 -5.09 -36.17 -12.10
CA GLU A 97 -4.32 -35.45 -13.13
C GLU A 97 -4.65 -36.03 -14.50
N MET A 98 -4.90 -35.14 -15.46
CA MET A 98 -5.13 -35.45 -16.86
C MET A 98 -4.04 -34.77 -17.68
N GLU A 99 -3.45 -35.49 -18.62
CA GLU A 99 -2.41 -34.96 -19.50
C GLU A 99 -2.63 -35.45 -20.93
N GLY A 100 -2.27 -34.60 -21.89
CA GLY A 100 -2.42 -34.93 -23.30
C GLY A 100 -1.88 -33.82 -24.19
N VAL A 101 -2.16 -33.94 -25.49
CA VAL A 101 -1.79 -32.94 -26.50
C VAL A 101 -3.03 -32.60 -27.30
N TRP A 102 -3.35 -31.30 -27.38
CA TRP A 102 -4.45 -30.78 -28.20
C TRP A 102 -3.93 -29.66 -29.10
N CYS A 103 -4.24 -29.70 -30.40
CA CYS A 103 -3.72 -28.76 -31.40
C CYS A 103 -2.18 -28.57 -31.35
N ALA A 104 -1.44 -29.67 -31.16
CA ALA A 104 0.03 -29.69 -30.98
C ALA A 104 0.56 -28.94 -29.74
N VAL A 105 -0.31 -28.59 -28.79
CA VAL A 105 0.05 -27.95 -27.52
C VAL A 105 -0.25 -28.91 -26.37
N PRO A 106 0.72 -29.22 -25.50
CA PRO A 106 0.49 -30.09 -24.35
C PRO A 106 -0.43 -29.41 -23.33
N TYR A 107 -1.27 -30.18 -22.67
CA TYR A 107 -2.08 -29.73 -21.54
C TYR A 107 -1.84 -30.63 -20.33
N LYS A 108 -1.97 -30.03 -19.15
CA LYS A 108 -2.01 -30.72 -17.86
C LYS A 108 -3.11 -30.12 -17.01
N ILE A 109 -4.04 -30.95 -16.56
CA ILE A 109 -5.19 -30.49 -15.77
C ILE A 109 -5.26 -31.31 -14.50
N THR A 110 -5.27 -30.63 -13.35
CA THR A 110 -5.48 -31.25 -12.03
C THR A 110 -6.84 -30.83 -11.49
N VAL A 111 -7.59 -31.77 -10.94
CA VAL A 111 -8.90 -31.51 -10.30
C VAL A 111 -8.98 -32.19 -8.95
N ILE A 112 -9.66 -31.54 -8.00
CA ILE A 112 -9.77 -31.97 -6.60
C ILE A 112 -11.24 -31.93 -6.17
N ALA A 113 -11.69 -32.96 -5.46
CA ALA A 113 -13.03 -33.05 -4.89
C ALA A 113 -13.06 -32.71 -3.38
N ALA A 114 -14.19 -32.16 -2.91
CA ALA A 114 -14.41 -31.80 -1.50
C ALA A 114 -14.39 -33.04 -0.58
N GLU A 115 -15.22 -34.02 -0.94
CA GLU A 115 -15.47 -35.27 -0.22
C GLU A 115 -15.69 -36.38 -1.26
N GLY A 116 -15.12 -37.56 -1.05
CA GLY A 116 -15.26 -38.70 -1.96
C GLY A 116 -14.21 -38.76 -3.09
N THR A 117 -14.44 -39.67 -4.04
CA THR A 117 -13.56 -39.92 -5.18
C THR A 117 -13.92 -39.01 -6.35
N VAL A 118 -12.92 -38.41 -7.00
CA VAL A 118 -13.07 -37.62 -8.21
C VAL A 118 -13.60 -38.48 -9.36
N GLU A 119 -14.66 -38.03 -10.04
CA GLU A 119 -15.15 -38.66 -11.27
C GLU A 119 -14.26 -38.28 -12.46
N ALA A 120 -13.13 -38.99 -12.62
CA ALA A 120 -12.13 -38.70 -13.66
C ALA A 120 -12.72 -38.65 -15.09
N SER A 121 -13.67 -39.54 -15.40
CA SER A 121 -14.33 -39.59 -16.71
C SER A 121 -15.12 -38.31 -17.02
N GLU A 122 -15.69 -37.70 -15.99
CA GLU A 122 -16.53 -36.52 -16.12
C GLU A 122 -15.68 -35.25 -16.23
N ALA A 123 -14.59 -35.18 -15.48
CA ALA A 123 -13.56 -34.16 -15.68
C ALA A 123 -13.00 -34.20 -17.10
N GLN A 124 -12.68 -35.39 -17.63
CA GLN A 124 -12.21 -35.55 -19.01
C GLN A 124 -13.27 -35.17 -20.04
N ARG A 125 -14.54 -35.54 -19.82
CA ARG A 125 -15.66 -35.13 -20.69
C ARG A 125 -15.75 -33.61 -20.81
N ILE A 126 -15.67 -32.88 -19.69
CA ILE A 126 -15.69 -31.41 -19.68
C ILE A 126 -14.52 -30.84 -20.50
N VAL A 127 -13.31 -31.41 -20.33
CA VAL A 127 -12.12 -30.99 -21.07
C VAL A 127 -12.30 -31.21 -22.58
N ASP A 128 -12.75 -32.39 -22.99
CA ASP A 128 -12.96 -32.75 -24.39
C ASP A 128 -14.07 -31.89 -25.04
N GLU A 129 -15.15 -31.60 -24.31
CA GLU A 129 -16.24 -30.73 -24.77
C GLU A 129 -15.76 -29.30 -25.03
N VAL A 130 -15.01 -28.71 -24.08
CA VAL A 130 -14.50 -27.33 -24.24
C VAL A 130 -13.47 -27.26 -25.36
N PHE A 131 -12.59 -28.26 -25.50
CA PHE A 131 -11.66 -28.33 -26.62
C PHE A 131 -12.39 -28.44 -27.97
N GLY A 132 -13.41 -29.30 -28.06
CA GLY A 132 -14.23 -29.45 -29.25
C GLY A 132 -15.00 -28.18 -29.63
N GLU A 133 -15.55 -27.46 -28.65
CA GLU A 133 -16.17 -26.14 -28.87
C GLU A 133 -15.14 -25.11 -29.35
N THR A 134 -13.96 -25.09 -28.74
CA THR A 134 -12.89 -24.16 -29.08
C THR A 134 -12.46 -24.37 -30.55
N GLU A 135 -12.30 -25.61 -30.98
CA GLU A 135 -11.92 -25.94 -32.35
C GLU A 135 -13.03 -25.59 -33.36
N LYS A 136 -14.30 -25.92 -33.05
CA LYS A 136 -15.46 -25.60 -33.89
C LYS A 136 -15.75 -24.10 -34.01
N THR A 137 -15.35 -23.29 -33.03
CA THR A 137 -15.62 -21.84 -33.07
C THR A 137 -14.42 -21.05 -33.57
N PHE A 138 -13.21 -21.31 -33.06
CA PHE A 138 -12.09 -20.38 -33.20
C PHE A 138 -10.98 -20.84 -34.15
N SER A 139 -10.93 -22.12 -34.54
CA SER A 139 -9.82 -22.65 -35.34
C SER A 139 -9.93 -22.25 -36.80
N HIS A 140 -9.07 -21.35 -37.28
CA HIS A 140 -9.00 -21.01 -38.70
C HIS A 140 -8.39 -22.13 -39.58
N PHE A 141 -7.93 -23.24 -38.96
CA PHE A 141 -7.45 -24.44 -39.64
C PHE A 141 -8.58 -25.44 -39.93
N VAL A 142 -9.69 -25.36 -39.20
CA VAL A 142 -10.87 -26.22 -39.41
C VAL A 142 -11.81 -25.52 -40.38
N GLU A 143 -12.09 -26.18 -41.49
CA GLU A 143 -12.84 -25.57 -42.59
C GLU A 143 -14.22 -25.08 -42.15
N ASP A 144 -14.93 -25.88 -41.36
CA ASP A 144 -16.30 -25.59 -40.92
C ASP A 144 -16.39 -24.73 -39.65
N SER A 145 -15.27 -24.23 -39.11
CA SER A 145 -15.33 -23.40 -37.91
C SER A 145 -15.97 -22.03 -38.16
N GLU A 146 -16.54 -21.42 -37.13
CA GLU A 146 -17.16 -20.09 -37.25
C GLU A 146 -16.18 -19.02 -37.77
N VAL A 147 -14.95 -18.98 -37.25
CA VAL A 147 -13.90 -18.06 -37.73
C VAL A 147 -13.57 -18.31 -39.20
N SER A 148 -13.45 -19.57 -39.63
CA SER A 148 -13.18 -19.93 -41.02
C SER A 148 -14.34 -19.53 -41.95
N GLN A 149 -15.59 -19.74 -41.52
CA GLN A 149 -16.77 -19.30 -42.24
C GLN A 149 -16.78 -17.77 -42.40
N LEU A 150 -16.58 -17.02 -41.31
CA LEU A 150 -16.48 -15.55 -41.34
C LEU A 150 -15.37 -15.07 -42.28
N ASN A 151 -14.19 -15.67 -42.21
CA ASN A 151 -13.04 -15.29 -43.04
C ASN A 151 -13.32 -15.46 -44.55
N ARG A 152 -14.15 -16.45 -44.93
CA ARG A 152 -14.54 -16.70 -46.33
C ARG A 152 -15.71 -15.86 -46.84
N LEU A 153 -16.46 -15.18 -45.97
CA LEU A 153 -17.58 -14.35 -46.40
C LEU A 153 -17.13 -13.18 -47.27
N ALA A 154 -17.95 -12.80 -48.25
CA ALA A 154 -17.78 -11.57 -49.01
C ALA A 154 -17.96 -10.34 -48.09
N LYS A 155 -17.30 -9.23 -48.41
CA LYS A 155 -17.47 -7.98 -47.65
C LYS A 155 -18.94 -7.57 -47.55
N LYS A 156 -19.29 -6.90 -46.46
CA LYS A 156 -20.65 -6.43 -46.11
C LYS A 156 -21.69 -7.55 -45.93
N THR A 157 -21.28 -8.81 -45.90
CA THR A 157 -22.14 -9.92 -45.51
C THR A 157 -22.18 -10.02 -43.99
N LEU A 158 -23.37 -10.10 -43.41
CA LEU A 158 -23.56 -10.23 -41.96
C LEU A 158 -23.34 -11.67 -41.50
N PHE A 159 -22.36 -11.87 -40.63
CA PHE A 159 -22.14 -13.11 -39.89
C PHE A 159 -22.75 -13.01 -38.49
N LYS A 160 -23.45 -14.04 -38.05
CA LYS A 160 -24.05 -14.11 -36.71
C LYS A 160 -23.22 -15.03 -35.81
N PRO A 161 -22.33 -14.47 -34.96
CA PRO A 161 -21.47 -15.27 -34.10
C PRO A 161 -22.25 -15.96 -32.98
N SER A 162 -21.78 -17.15 -32.58
CA SER A 162 -22.24 -17.83 -31.37
C SER A 162 -21.92 -17.02 -30.09
N PRO A 163 -22.52 -17.36 -28.92
CA PRO A 163 -22.21 -16.70 -27.66
C PRO A 163 -20.72 -16.71 -27.31
N ALA A 164 -20.03 -17.84 -27.53
CA ALA A 164 -18.59 -17.97 -27.32
C ALA A 164 -17.80 -17.01 -28.21
N MET A 165 -18.14 -16.95 -29.50
CA MET A 165 -17.49 -16.03 -30.43
C MET A 165 -17.78 -14.56 -30.10
N LYS A 166 -19.00 -14.21 -29.66
CA LYS A 166 -19.33 -12.85 -29.18
C LYS A 166 -18.47 -12.43 -28.00
N GLN A 167 -18.24 -13.33 -27.04
CA GLN A 167 -17.41 -13.06 -25.87
C GLN A 167 -15.97 -12.72 -26.28
N VAL A 168 -15.36 -13.54 -27.15
CA VAL A 168 -13.99 -13.33 -27.65
C VAL A 168 -13.89 -12.07 -28.50
N LEU A 169 -14.86 -11.78 -29.38
CA LEU A 169 -14.88 -10.55 -30.20
C LEU A 169 -15.01 -9.27 -29.37
N SER A 170 -15.77 -9.33 -28.27
CA SER A 170 -15.89 -8.23 -27.31
C SER A 170 -14.56 -7.98 -26.59
N ALA A 171 -13.88 -9.05 -26.16
CA ALA A 171 -12.55 -8.95 -25.57
C ALA A 171 -11.52 -8.41 -26.57
N ALA A 172 -11.50 -8.91 -27.80
CA ALA A 172 -10.67 -8.43 -28.90
C ALA A 172 -10.84 -6.94 -29.16
N SER A 173 -12.08 -6.47 -29.26
CA SER A 173 -12.38 -5.04 -29.49
C SER A 173 -11.88 -4.17 -28.33
N THR A 174 -12.04 -4.65 -27.10
CA THR A 174 -11.55 -3.96 -25.90
C THR A 174 -10.03 -3.91 -25.88
N MET A 175 -9.35 -5.03 -26.10
CA MET A 175 -7.89 -5.13 -26.14
C MET A 175 -7.30 -4.28 -27.26
N ASN A 176 -7.84 -4.35 -28.48
CA ASN A 176 -7.38 -3.52 -29.59
C ASN A 176 -7.48 -2.02 -29.26
N ARG A 177 -8.62 -1.57 -28.73
CA ARG A 177 -8.80 -0.16 -28.33
C ARG A 177 -7.86 0.26 -27.21
N MET A 178 -7.79 -0.51 -26.13
CA MET A 178 -7.05 -0.13 -24.92
C MET A 178 -5.53 -0.22 -25.09
N THR A 179 -5.06 -1.17 -25.90
CA THR A 179 -3.63 -1.31 -26.26
C THR A 179 -3.23 -0.43 -27.45
N ARG A 180 -4.16 0.40 -27.94
CA ARG A 180 -3.99 1.26 -29.12
C ARG A 180 -3.57 0.50 -30.38
N GLY A 181 -4.05 -0.74 -30.51
CA GLY A 181 -3.82 -1.62 -31.63
C GLY A 181 -2.68 -2.61 -31.43
N ALA A 182 -1.93 -2.59 -30.32
CA ALA A 182 -0.84 -3.55 -30.09
C ALA A 182 -1.35 -5.00 -30.14
N PHE A 183 -2.53 -5.25 -29.58
CA PHE A 183 -3.28 -6.47 -29.84
C PHE A 183 -4.25 -6.26 -31.01
N ASP A 184 -4.08 -7.01 -32.10
CA ASP A 184 -5.00 -6.94 -33.25
C ASP A 184 -5.23 -8.33 -33.85
N PRO A 185 -6.43 -8.91 -33.71
CA PRO A 185 -6.72 -10.22 -34.29
C PRO A 185 -6.86 -10.22 -35.82
N ALA A 186 -6.94 -9.06 -36.49
CA ALA A 186 -7.05 -8.98 -37.95
C ALA A 186 -5.73 -9.26 -38.70
N ILE A 187 -4.70 -9.74 -38.00
CA ILE A 187 -3.34 -9.91 -38.56
C ILE A 187 -3.19 -11.12 -39.48
N LEU A 188 -4.19 -11.99 -39.61
CA LEU A 188 -4.05 -13.28 -40.31
C LEU A 188 -3.53 -13.17 -41.76
N PRO A 189 -4.02 -12.25 -42.62
CA PRO A 189 -3.47 -12.12 -43.97
C PRO A 189 -1.98 -11.75 -43.97
N LEU A 190 -1.58 -10.94 -43.00
CA LEU A 190 -0.22 -10.49 -42.84
C LEU A 190 0.70 -11.56 -42.24
N ALA A 191 0.22 -12.31 -41.26
CA ALA A 191 0.92 -13.48 -40.73
C ALA A 191 1.15 -14.52 -41.85
N ALA A 192 0.16 -14.74 -42.72
CA ALA A 192 0.29 -15.63 -43.88
C ALA A 192 1.31 -15.12 -44.91
N HIS A 193 1.39 -13.80 -45.13
CA HIS A 193 2.42 -13.17 -45.97
C HIS A 193 3.82 -13.41 -45.41
N TYR A 194 4.06 -13.08 -44.13
CA TYR A 194 5.38 -13.27 -43.52
C TYR A 194 5.79 -14.73 -43.39
N LYS A 195 4.84 -15.66 -43.19
CA LYS A 195 5.13 -17.10 -43.19
C LYS A 195 5.66 -17.58 -44.55
N LYS A 196 5.20 -16.98 -45.65
CA LYS A 196 5.64 -17.34 -47.01
C LYS A 196 6.89 -16.58 -47.43
N THR A 197 6.97 -15.29 -47.11
CA THR A 197 8.06 -14.39 -47.51
C THR A 197 8.50 -13.49 -46.35
N PRO A 198 9.25 -14.03 -45.36
CA PRO A 198 9.61 -13.31 -44.13
C PRO A 198 10.40 -12.01 -44.35
N ALA A 199 11.20 -11.96 -45.42
CA ALA A 199 12.08 -10.85 -45.76
C ALA A 199 11.42 -9.79 -46.68
N VAL A 200 10.17 -9.98 -47.08
CA VAL A 200 9.47 -9.07 -48.01
C VAL A 200 8.47 -8.23 -47.21
N GLU A 201 8.64 -6.91 -47.26
CA GLU A 201 7.70 -6.00 -46.61
C GLU A 201 6.33 -6.02 -47.31
N PRO A 202 5.22 -5.99 -46.56
CA PRO A 202 3.86 -6.07 -47.10
C PRO A 202 3.46 -4.80 -47.87
N SER A 203 2.54 -4.93 -48.81
CA SER A 203 1.95 -3.76 -49.50
C SER A 203 1.05 -2.94 -48.57
N SER A 204 0.85 -1.66 -48.91
CA SER A 204 -0.08 -0.78 -48.17
C SER A 204 -1.49 -1.35 -48.08
N ASP A 205 -1.95 -2.01 -49.16
CA ASP A 205 -3.28 -2.61 -49.22
C ASP A 205 -3.37 -3.81 -48.25
N LEU A 206 -2.35 -4.68 -48.24
CA LEU A 206 -2.27 -5.81 -47.30
C LEU A 206 -2.29 -5.36 -45.85
N ILE A 207 -1.54 -4.30 -45.52
CA ILE A 207 -1.59 -3.68 -44.19
C ILE A 207 -3.00 -3.11 -43.92
N GLY A 208 -3.63 -2.48 -44.92
CA GLY A 208 -4.95 -1.86 -44.79
C GLY A 208 -6.06 -2.81 -44.37
N TYR A 209 -6.16 -3.99 -45.00
CA TYR A 209 -7.17 -5.00 -44.63
C TYR A 209 -6.73 -5.98 -43.53
N SER A 210 -5.53 -5.81 -42.97
CA SER A 210 -5.02 -6.55 -41.79
C SER A 210 -5.11 -5.72 -40.51
N LYS A 211 -6.13 -4.87 -40.39
CA LYS A 211 -6.41 -4.01 -39.24
C LYS A 211 -7.78 -4.34 -38.68
N TRP A 212 -7.94 -4.17 -37.36
CA TRP A 212 -9.23 -4.36 -36.71
C TRP A 212 -10.37 -3.55 -37.34
N SER A 213 -10.07 -2.37 -37.87
CA SER A 213 -11.03 -1.52 -38.61
C SER A 213 -11.54 -2.13 -39.92
N ALA A 214 -10.96 -3.22 -40.41
CA ALA A 214 -11.47 -3.99 -41.55
C ALA A 214 -12.69 -4.85 -41.17
N PHE A 215 -13.07 -4.87 -39.89
CA PHE A 215 -14.27 -5.52 -39.37
C PHE A 215 -15.16 -4.50 -38.67
N GLU A 216 -16.46 -4.63 -38.88
CA GLU A 216 -17.47 -3.91 -38.11
C GLU A 216 -18.22 -4.91 -37.24
N ILE A 217 -18.17 -4.70 -35.92
CA ILE A 217 -18.75 -5.59 -34.92
C ILE A 217 -19.85 -4.82 -34.22
N THR A 218 -21.07 -5.32 -34.33
CA THR A 218 -22.27 -4.75 -33.71
C THR A 218 -22.97 -5.83 -32.88
N GLU A 219 -24.04 -5.46 -32.17
CA GLU A 219 -24.87 -6.46 -31.45
C GLU A 219 -25.53 -7.47 -32.41
N GLU A 220 -25.77 -7.07 -33.66
CA GLU A 220 -26.41 -7.90 -34.69
C GLU A 220 -25.46 -8.94 -35.30
N GLY A 221 -24.15 -8.67 -35.30
CA GLY A 221 -23.15 -9.58 -35.83
C GLY A 221 -21.85 -8.90 -36.28
N VAL A 222 -21.11 -9.59 -37.14
CA VAL A 222 -19.82 -9.12 -37.68
C VAL A 222 -19.92 -8.98 -39.19
N THR A 223 -19.40 -7.88 -39.74
CA THR A 223 -19.21 -7.73 -41.19
C THR A 223 -17.77 -7.39 -41.54
N LYS A 224 -17.30 -7.91 -42.68
CA LYS A 224 -16.01 -7.55 -43.28
C LYS A 224 -16.16 -6.29 -44.13
N GLN A 225 -15.22 -5.36 -44.04
CA GLN A 225 -15.16 -4.17 -44.88
C GLN A 225 -14.33 -4.39 -46.16
N HIS A 226 -13.56 -5.48 -46.21
CA HIS A 226 -12.73 -5.85 -47.36
C HIS A 226 -12.80 -7.36 -47.62
N ASP A 227 -12.76 -7.78 -48.89
CA ASP A 227 -12.91 -9.19 -49.28
C ASP A 227 -11.73 -10.06 -48.78
N SER A 228 -10.52 -9.48 -48.75
CA SER A 228 -9.31 -10.14 -48.24
C SER A 228 -9.11 -10.00 -46.71
N ALA A 229 -10.02 -9.33 -45.98
CA ALA A 229 -9.89 -9.23 -44.53
C ALA A 229 -10.12 -10.61 -43.89
N MET A 230 -9.20 -11.03 -43.03
CA MET A 230 -9.29 -12.26 -42.25
C MET A 230 -8.82 -12.00 -40.83
N MET A 231 -9.37 -12.73 -39.86
CA MET A 231 -8.96 -12.65 -38.46
C MET A 231 -8.48 -14.01 -37.94
N ASP A 232 -7.58 -13.95 -36.97
CA ASP A 232 -7.15 -15.07 -36.15
C ASP A 232 -7.43 -14.75 -34.68
N LEU A 233 -8.29 -15.55 -34.06
CA LEU A 233 -8.67 -15.38 -32.66
C LEU A 233 -7.81 -16.24 -31.71
N CYS A 234 -6.78 -16.94 -32.21
CA CYS A 234 -5.97 -17.85 -31.38
C CYS A 234 -5.32 -17.18 -30.16
N GLY A 235 -4.94 -15.90 -30.25
CA GLY A 235 -4.39 -15.12 -29.11
C GLY A 235 -5.40 -14.75 -28.00
N LEU A 236 -6.65 -15.23 -28.10
CA LEU A 236 -7.68 -15.13 -27.06
C LEU A 236 -8.38 -16.47 -26.84
N ALA A 237 -8.52 -17.28 -27.89
CA ALA A 237 -9.27 -18.55 -27.86
C ALA A 237 -8.70 -19.56 -26.87
N LYS A 238 -7.37 -19.63 -26.76
CA LYS A 238 -6.68 -20.52 -25.80
C LYS A 238 -7.03 -20.13 -24.36
N GLY A 239 -6.87 -18.86 -24.01
CA GLY A 239 -7.25 -18.34 -22.71
C GLY A 239 -8.75 -18.45 -22.42
N TRP A 240 -9.62 -18.30 -23.43
CA TRP A 240 -11.07 -18.56 -23.30
C TRP A 240 -11.36 -20.01 -22.93
N ALA A 241 -10.72 -20.97 -23.60
CA ALA A 241 -10.90 -22.39 -23.32
C ALA A 241 -10.48 -22.72 -21.88
N ILE A 242 -9.35 -22.19 -21.42
CA ILE A 242 -8.88 -22.34 -20.03
C ILE A 242 -9.87 -21.73 -19.04
N ASP A 243 -10.36 -20.51 -19.31
CA ASP A 243 -11.37 -19.83 -18.49
C ASP A 243 -12.66 -20.65 -18.38
N GLU A 244 -13.12 -21.21 -19.50
CA GLU A 244 -14.35 -21.98 -19.60
C GLU A 244 -14.22 -23.38 -18.97
N MET A 245 -13.08 -24.06 -19.14
CA MET A 245 -12.79 -25.32 -18.44
C MET A 245 -12.82 -25.11 -16.93
N SER A 246 -12.08 -24.13 -16.42
CA SER A 246 -12.05 -23.84 -14.97
C SER A 246 -13.44 -23.52 -14.43
N ARG A 247 -14.27 -22.77 -15.18
CA ARG A 247 -15.66 -22.48 -14.82
C ARG A 247 -16.52 -23.75 -14.79
N ARG A 248 -16.52 -24.57 -15.86
CA ARG A 248 -17.34 -25.80 -15.94
C ARG A 248 -16.93 -26.83 -14.90
N LEU A 249 -15.63 -26.95 -14.60
CA LEU A 249 -15.13 -27.82 -13.53
C LEU A 249 -15.65 -27.36 -12.15
N LYS A 250 -15.62 -26.05 -11.88
CA LYS A 250 -16.17 -25.47 -10.64
C LYS A 250 -17.69 -25.67 -10.55
N ASP A 251 -18.41 -25.42 -11.64
CA ASP A 251 -19.87 -25.58 -11.69
C ASP A 251 -20.31 -27.04 -11.54
N PHE A 252 -19.47 -27.98 -11.99
CA PHE A 252 -19.69 -29.41 -11.76
C PHE A 252 -19.56 -29.80 -10.27
N GLY A 253 -18.74 -29.07 -9.51
CA GLY A 253 -18.59 -29.26 -8.06
C GLY A 253 -17.17 -29.57 -7.58
N PHE A 254 -16.15 -29.47 -8.44
CA PHE A 254 -14.75 -29.58 -7.99
C PHE A 254 -14.36 -28.39 -7.11
N THR A 255 -13.66 -28.64 -6.01
CA THR A 255 -13.27 -27.61 -5.03
C THR A 255 -12.01 -26.86 -5.41
N ALA A 256 -11.16 -27.49 -6.21
CA ALA A 256 -9.96 -26.87 -6.76
C ALA A 256 -9.62 -27.46 -8.12
N SER A 257 -9.03 -26.65 -8.98
CA SER A 257 -8.56 -27.04 -10.31
C SER A 257 -7.29 -26.31 -10.66
N TYR A 258 -6.39 -26.98 -11.38
CA TYR A 258 -5.22 -26.39 -12.01
C TYR A 258 -5.29 -26.71 -13.50
N VAL A 259 -5.62 -25.74 -14.34
CA VAL A 259 -5.77 -25.92 -15.79
C VAL A 259 -4.58 -25.28 -16.46
N ASP A 260 -3.68 -26.08 -17.05
CA ASP A 260 -2.54 -25.64 -17.84
C ASP A 260 -2.68 -26.12 -19.29
N TRP A 261 -2.63 -25.17 -20.23
CA TRP A 261 -2.53 -25.47 -21.65
C TRP A 261 -1.41 -24.66 -22.31
N GLY A 262 -0.28 -25.31 -22.55
CA GLY A 262 0.89 -24.69 -23.17
C GLY A 262 1.59 -23.62 -22.32
N GLY A 263 1.44 -23.67 -20.99
CA GLY A 263 2.02 -22.70 -20.06
C GLY A 263 1.07 -21.55 -19.69
N ASP A 264 -0.11 -21.48 -20.30
CA ASP A 264 -1.18 -20.61 -19.84
C ASP A 264 -2.00 -21.36 -18.80
N ILE A 265 -2.07 -20.79 -17.61
CA ILE A 265 -2.55 -21.47 -16.41
C ILE A 265 -3.72 -20.70 -15.83
N LYS A 266 -4.76 -21.41 -15.40
CA LYS A 266 -5.78 -20.90 -14.48
C LYS A 266 -6.00 -21.83 -13.32
N VAL A 267 -6.13 -21.23 -12.13
CA VAL A 267 -6.32 -21.98 -10.89
C VAL A 267 -7.65 -21.64 -10.22
N SER A 268 -8.22 -22.63 -9.56
CA SER A 268 -9.31 -22.46 -8.61
C SER A 268 -9.01 -23.25 -7.33
N GLY A 269 -9.49 -22.75 -6.20
CA GLY A 269 -9.19 -23.29 -4.88
C GLY A 269 -7.71 -23.23 -4.52
N GLN A 270 -7.31 -24.05 -3.55
CA GLN A 270 -5.93 -24.14 -3.04
C GLN A 270 -5.24 -25.44 -3.48
N HIS A 271 -3.91 -25.43 -3.43
CA HIS A 271 -3.10 -26.63 -3.58
C HIS A 271 -3.43 -27.63 -2.46
N PRO A 272 -3.25 -28.96 -2.65
CA PRO A 272 -3.51 -29.98 -1.61
C PRO A 272 -2.84 -29.74 -0.25
N THR A 273 -1.73 -29.01 -0.22
CA THR A 273 -1.01 -28.63 1.02
C THR A 273 -1.59 -27.39 1.72
N GLY A 274 -2.66 -26.78 1.18
CA GLY A 274 -3.32 -25.59 1.72
C GLY A 274 -2.70 -24.26 1.27
N ARG A 275 -1.60 -24.29 0.51
CA ARG A 275 -0.97 -23.10 -0.08
C ARG A 275 -1.65 -22.64 -1.38
N ASN A 276 -1.31 -21.44 -1.84
CA ASN A 276 -1.62 -21.00 -3.20
C ASN A 276 -0.86 -21.85 -4.23
N TRP A 277 -1.42 -21.97 -5.44
CA TRP A 277 -0.72 -22.57 -6.57
C TRP A 277 0.43 -21.65 -7.02
N THR A 278 1.50 -22.21 -7.57
CA THR A 278 2.70 -21.41 -7.93
C THR A 278 3.20 -21.75 -9.33
N ALA A 279 3.49 -20.72 -10.14
CA ALA A 279 4.13 -20.85 -11.45
C ALA A 279 5.56 -20.30 -11.40
N ALA A 280 6.54 -21.07 -11.85
CA ALA A 280 7.93 -20.65 -12.02
C ALA A 280 8.16 -20.07 -13.41
N VAL A 281 8.66 -18.84 -13.54
CA VAL A 281 8.95 -18.23 -14.85
C VAL A 281 10.41 -18.51 -15.25
N LEU A 282 10.66 -19.11 -16.41
CA LEU A 282 12.03 -19.39 -16.90
C LEU A 282 12.64 -18.25 -17.70
N GLU A 283 13.98 -18.19 -17.66
CA GLU A 283 14.77 -17.32 -18.53
C GLU A 283 14.76 -17.79 -19.99
N PRO A 284 14.37 -16.91 -20.95
CA PRO A 284 14.57 -17.15 -22.39
C PRO A 284 16.03 -17.41 -22.78
N TYR A 285 16.29 -18.12 -23.88
CA TYR A 285 17.65 -18.35 -24.38
C TYR A 285 18.42 -17.03 -24.63
N PRO A 286 19.74 -16.98 -24.35
CA PRO A 286 20.58 -15.84 -24.69
C PRO A 286 20.80 -15.73 -26.22
N LEU A 287 20.94 -14.50 -26.72
CA LEU A 287 21.30 -14.23 -28.12
C LEU A 287 22.83 -14.24 -28.28
N ASN A 288 23.46 -15.41 -28.22
CA ASN A 288 24.88 -15.53 -28.58
C ASN A 288 24.95 -16.02 -30.03
N GLY A 289 25.60 -15.25 -30.90
CA GLY A 289 25.60 -15.45 -32.36
C GLY A 289 25.69 -16.91 -32.79
N SER A 290 24.78 -17.30 -33.71
CA SER A 290 24.36 -18.64 -34.14
C SER A 290 23.20 -19.26 -33.33
N ASN A 291 22.04 -19.31 -33.99
CA ASN A 291 20.77 -19.86 -33.53
C ASN A 291 20.86 -21.38 -33.28
N GLU A 292 21.31 -21.84 -32.12
CA GLU A 292 21.10 -23.26 -31.76
C GLU A 292 20.73 -23.42 -30.27
N PRO A 293 19.43 -23.25 -29.92
CA PRO A 293 18.84 -23.85 -28.72
C PRO A 293 19.29 -25.30 -28.50
N GLU A 294 19.36 -26.06 -29.60
CA GLU A 294 19.76 -27.45 -29.68
C GLU A 294 21.21 -27.69 -29.17
N LYS A 295 22.10 -26.70 -29.30
CA LYS A 295 23.50 -26.81 -28.86
C LYS A 295 23.65 -26.57 -27.36
N ALA A 296 22.88 -25.64 -26.80
CA ALA A 296 22.85 -25.41 -25.36
C ALA A 296 22.23 -26.61 -24.61
N GLU A 297 21.20 -27.23 -25.18
CA GLU A 297 20.65 -28.50 -24.70
C GLU A 297 21.62 -29.67 -24.88
N ALA A 298 22.31 -29.78 -26.02
CA ALA A 298 23.33 -30.80 -26.24
C ALA A 298 24.56 -30.65 -25.31
N GLU A 299 24.87 -29.43 -24.85
CA GLU A 299 25.89 -29.14 -23.84
C GLU A 299 25.39 -29.31 -22.39
N GLY A 300 24.13 -29.71 -22.19
CA GLY A 300 23.54 -29.95 -20.86
C GLY A 300 23.33 -28.68 -20.02
N LYS A 301 23.29 -27.50 -20.63
CA LYS A 301 22.99 -26.24 -19.92
C LYS A 301 21.48 -26.16 -19.64
N GLN A 302 21.10 -25.79 -18.42
CA GLN A 302 19.71 -25.59 -17.99
C GLN A 302 19.36 -24.10 -17.93
N ALA A 303 18.07 -23.76 -18.08
CA ALA A 303 17.59 -22.39 -17.82
C ALA A 303 17.95 -21.97 -16.40
N GLU A 304 18.20 -20.69 -16.19
CA GLU A 304 17.97 -20.12 -14.87
C GLU A 304 16.48 -19.82 -14.69
N HIS A 305 16.01 -19.94 -13.45
CA HIS A 305 14.67 -19.54 -13.05
C HIS A 305 14.67 -18.04 -12.74
N ILE A 306 13.69 -17.29 -13.25
CA ILE A 306 13.58 -15.84 -13.04
C ILE A 306 12.84 -15.51 -11.74
N ALA A 307 11.63 -16.07 -11.54
CA ALA A 307 10.78 -15.76 -10.38
C ALA A 307 9.61 -16.74 -10.25
N HIS A 308 9.21 -17.02 -9.00
CA HIS A 308 7.95 -17.68 -8.69
C HIS A 308 6.81 -16.65 -8.61
N ILE A 309 5.69 -16.98 -9.24
CA ILE A 309 4.45 -16.22 -9.20
C ILE A 309 3.39 -17.08 -8.54
N GLU A 310 2.90 -16.62 -7.38
CA GLU A 310 1.76 -17.25 -6.72
C GLU A 310 0.45 -16.86 -7.40
N LEU A 311 -0.42 -17.85 -7.59
CA LEU A 311 -1.76 -17.73 -8.16
C LEU A 311 -2.79 -18.08 -7.07
N ARG A 312 -3.60 -17.09 -6.72
CA ARG A 312 -4.73 -17.22 -5.78
C ARG A 312 -5.94 -17.80 -6.50
N ASP A 313 -6.94 -18.22 -5.72
CA ASP A 313 -8.21 -18.72 -6.26
C ASP A 313 -8.80 -17.78 -7.33
N GLY A 314 -9.08 -18.34 -8.51
CA GLY A 314 -9.64 -17.66 -9.66
C GLY A 314 -8.65 -16.86 -10.50
N GLN A 315 -7.36 -16.85 -10.17
CA GLN A 315 -6.33 -16.19 -10.98
C GLN A 315 -5.82 -17.09 -12.10
N ALA A 316 -5.36 -16.43 -13.15
CA ALA A 316 -4.71 -17.00 -14.31
C ALA A 316 -3.41 -16.25 -14.59
N ILE A 317 -2.46 -16.96 -15.22
CA ILE A 317 -1.22 -16.42 -15.75
C ILE A 317 -1.07 -16.89 -17.19
N ALA A 318 -0.67 -15.98 -18.06
CA ALA A 318 -0.23 -16.31 -19.40
C ALA A 318 1.14 -15.71 -19.66
N THR A 319 1.94 -16.42 -20.45
CA THR A 319 3.30 -16.01 -20.77
C THR A 319 3.51 -16.02 -22.28
N SER A 320 3.89 -14.86 -22.82
CA SER A 320 4.30 -14.73 -24.22
C SER A 320 5.81 -14.51 -24.29
N GLY A 321 6.44 -14.95 -25.38
CA GLY A 321 7.88 -14.80 -25.55
C GLY A 321 8.37 -14.80 -26.99
N ASP A 322 9.58 -14.28 -27.20
CA ASP A 322 10.21 -14.13 -28.52
C ASP A 322 11.10 -15.32 -28.95
N TYR A 323 11.17 -16.35 -28.10
CA TYR A 323 12.00 -17.55 -28.25
C TYR A 323 11.28 -18.70 -28.98
N LEU A 324 9.98 -18.55 -29.26
CA LEU A 324 9.19 -19.51 -30.02
C LEU A 324 8.92 -18.99 -31.45
N GLN A 325 8.96 -19.90 -32.43
CA GLN A 325 8.64 -19.62 -33.84
C GLN A 325 9.43 -18.42 -34.42
N GLN A 326 10.76 -18.49 -34.37
CA GLN A 326 11.64 -17.45 -34.91
C GLN A 326 11.74 -17.53 -36.43
N LEU A 327 11.74 -16.37 -37.08
CA LEU A 327 11.89 -16.20 -38.52
C LEU A 327 13.23 -15.51 -38.81
N LEU A 328 14.07 -16.13 -39.63
CA LEU A 328 15.35 -15.55 -40.05
C LEU A 328 15.16 -14.67 -41.29
N ASP A 329 15.52 -13.40 -41.20
CA ASP A 329 15.70 -12.54 -42.37
C ASP A 329 17.09 -12.78 -42.96
N GLU A 330 17.19 -13.70 -43.93
CA GLU A 330 18.45 -14.13 -44.55
C GLU A 330 19.25 -12.96 -45.17
N LYS A 331 18.56 -11.91 -45.65
CA LYS A 331 19.19 -10.73 -46.28
C LYS A 331 19.84 -9.78 -45.29
N ASN A 332 19.24 -9.61 -44.11
CA ASN A 332 19.69 -8.64 -43.11
C ASN A 332 20.31 -9.29 -41.86
N GLN A 333 20.35 -10.63 -41.78
CA GLN A 333 20.82 -11.40 -40.63
C GLN A 333 20.12 -11.02 -39.32
N LYS A 334 18.81 -10.68 -39.40
CA LYS A 334 18.00 -10.30 -38.25
C LYS A 334 17.02 -11.41 -37.89
N ASN A 335 17.04 -11.86 -36.63
CA ASN A 335 16.00 -12.73 -36.09
C ASN A 335 14.76 -11.91 -35.76
N ARG A 336 13.60 -12.34 -36.24
CA ARG A 336 12.28 -11.77 -35.91
C ARG A 336 11.44 -12.85 -35.22
N CYS A 337 10.54 -12.50 -34.32
CA CYS A 337 9.57 -13.46 -33.78
C CYS A 337 8.23 -13.36 -34.52
N HIS A 338 7.36 -14.33 -34.31
CA HIS A 338 6.04 -14.44 -34.96
C HIS A 338 5.03 -13.35 -34.52
N ILE A 339 5.35 -12.54 -33.50
CA ILE A 339 4.50 -11.45 -33.00
C ILE A 339 4.66 -10.20 -33.88
N LEU A 340 3.56 -9.53 -34.19
CA LEU A 340 3.52 -8.33 -35.04
C LEU A 340 3.27 -7.06 -34.19
N ASP A 341 3.98 -5.95 -34.45
CA ASP A 341 3.66 -4.66 -33.82
C ASP A 341 2.37 -4.10 -34.41
N GLY A 342 1.30 -4.21 -33.63
CA GLY A 342 -0.03 -3.84 -34.06
C GLY A 342 -0.29 -2.32 -34.24
N ARG A 343 0.62 -1.42 -33.84
CA ARG A 343 0.37 0.04 -33.73
C ARG A 343 0.90 0.87 -34.89
N SER A 344 2.03 0.50 -35.49
CA SER A 344 2.70 1.27 -36.56
C SER A 344 2.37 0.73 -37.97
N ASP A 345 3.21 -0.19 -38.43
CA ASP A 345 3.36 -0.72 -39.78
C ASP A 345 3.13 -2.24 -39.82
N LYS A 346 2.66 -2.83 -38.72
CA LYS A 346 2.38 -4.26 -38.60
C LYS A 346 3.60 -5.12 -38.96
N LYS A 347 4.81 -4.68 -38.62
CA LYS A 347 6.03 -5.46 -38.82
C LYS A 347 6.19 -6.53 -37.75
N LEU A 348 6.90 -7.61 -38.08
CA LEU A 348 7.33 -8.59 -37.09
C LEU A 348 8.25 -7.93 -36.08
N VAL A 349 8.07 -8.25 -34.80
CA VAL A 349 8.92 -7.75 -33.72
C VAL A 349 10.33 -8.30 -33.90
N GLN A 350 11.30 -7.40 -33.97
CA GLN A 350 12.71 -7.77 -34.08
C GLN A 350 13.21 -8.30 -32.74
N ILE A 351 13.81 -9.49 -32.75
CA ILE A 351 14.46 -10.05 -31.57
C ILE A 351 15.74 -9.27 -31.34
N SER A 352 15.88 -8.70 -30.14
CA SER A 352 17.06 -7.97 -29.75
C SER A 352 17.40 -8.22 -28.29
N HIS A 353 18.56 -7.76 -27.89
CA HIS A 353 18.91 -7.82 -26.49
C HIS A 353 18.11 -6.83 -25.63
N HIS A 354 17.64 -5.72 -26.20
CA HIS A 354 16.99 -4.63 -25.45
C HIS A 354 15.45 -4.70 -25.42
N SER A 355 14.87 -5.51 -26.31
CA SER A 355 13.42 -5.76 -26.36
C SER A 355 12.99 -6.67 -25.22
N VAL A 356 11.71 -6.59 -24.87
CA VAL A 356 11.07 -7.60 -24.02
C VAL A 356 11.19 -8.95 -24.72
N ALA A 357 11.75 -9.93 -24.02
CA ALA A 357 11.96 -11.29 -24.49
C ALA A 357 10.90 -12.26 -23.93
N SER A 358 10.37 -11.96 -22.74
CA SER A 358 9.24 -12.67 -22.15
C SER A 358 8.35 -11.70 -21.37
N ALA A 359 7.05 -11.90 -21.44
CA ALA A 359 6.06 -11.17 -20.65
C ALA A 359 5.11 -12.17 -20.01
N SER A 360 5.04 -12.18 -18.68
CA SER A 360 4.11 -12.97 -17.89
C SER A 360 3.11 -12.04 -17.22
N VAL A 361 1.81 -12.24 -17.43
CA VAL A 361 0.75 -11.35 -16.92
C VAL A 361 -0.22 -12.17 -16.09
N VAL A 362 -0.60 -11.65 -14.92
CA VAL A 362 -1.56 -12.28 -14.01
C VAL A 362 -2.83 -11.45 -13.90
N CYS A 363 -3.98 -12.07 -14.16
CA CYS A 363 -5.31 -11.50 -13.90
C CYS A 363 -6.34 -12.63 -13.69
N SER A 364 -7.62 -12.34 -13.50
CA SER A 364 -8.66 -13.36 -13.28
C SER A 364 -9.08 -14.12 -14.56
N SER A 365 -8.80 -13.57 -15.74
CA SER A 365 -9.15 -14.16 -17.04
C SER A 365 -7.89 -14.52 -17.80
N CYS A 366 -7.71 -15.82 -18.08
CA CYS A 366 -6.58 -16.28 -18.88
C CYS A 366 -6.62 -15.69 -20.30
N MET A 367 -7.82 -15.47 -20.85
CA MET A 367 -8.01 -14.77 -22.14
C MET A 367 -7.40 -13.36 -22.13
N LEU A 368 -7.61 -12.58 -21.06
CA LEU A 368 -7.02 -11.24 -20.96
C LEU A 368 -5.53 -11.27 -20.67
N ALA A 369 -5.08 -12.22 -19.84
CA ALA A 369 -3.66 -12.40 -19.55
C ALA A 369 -2.85 -12.68 -20.84
N ASP A 370 -3.33 -13.60 -21.68
CA ASP A 370 -2.67 -14.00 -22.94
C ASP A 370 -2.58 -12.82 -23.91
N ALA A 371 -3.69 -12.11 -24.10
CA ALA A 371 -3.74 -10.93 -24.96
C ALA A 371 -2.80 -9.81 -24.46
N LEU A 372 -2.72 -9.58 -23.16
CA LEU A 372 -1.86 -8.55 -22.56
C LEU A 372 -0.38 -8.94 -22.58
N ALA A 373 -0.05 -10.20 -22.34
CA ALA A 373 1.31 -10.72 -22.47
C ALA A 373 1.80 -10.57 -23.94
N THR A 374 0.94 -10.92 -24.90
CA THR A 374 1.20 -10.71 -26.33
C THR A 374 1.35 -9.22 -26.65
N SER A 375 0.47 -8.38 -26.10
CA SER A 375 0.51 -6.92 -26.30
C SER A 375 1.81 -6.30 -25.81
N ALA A 376 2.34 -6.78 -24.67
CA ALA A 376 3.57 -6.29 -24.08
C ALA A 376 4.80 -6.56 -24.97
N LEU A 377 4.78 -7.64 -25.77
CA LEU A 377 5.78 -7.92 -26.81
C LEU A 377 5.51 -7.15 -28.11
N ALA A 378 4.25 -6.96 -28.46
CA ALA A 378 3.81 -6.24 -29.66
C ALA A 378 4.09 -4.73 -29.62
N VAL A 379 4.70 -4.21 -28.55
CA VAL A 379 5.12 -2.80 -28.44
C VAL A 379 6.40 -2.49 -29.28
N GLY A 380 6.86 -3.39 -30.15
CA GLY A 380 7.88 -3.12 -31.19
C GLY A 380 9.32 -2.98 -30.67
N GLU A 381 10.19 -2.25 -31.39
CA GLU A 381 11.62 -1.99 -31.05
C GLU A 381 11.85 -1.18 -29.74
N THR A 382 10.85 -1.05 -28.86
CA THR A 382 10.89 -0.18 -27.67
C THR A 382 11.32 -0.89 -26.38
N SER A 383 11.79 -0.08 -25.42
CA SER A 383 12.32 -0.50 -24.12
C SER A 383 11.23 -1.10 -23.22
N VAL A 384 11.65 -1.97 -22.29
CA VAL A 384 10.80 -2.60 -21.25
C VAL A 384 9.86 -1.61 -20.54
N ARG A 385 10.26 -0.34 -20.46
CA ARG A 385 9.48 0.78 -19.92
C ARG A 385 8.14 1.00 -20.61
N GLU A 386 8.06 0.92 -21.93
CA GLU A 386 6.81 1.16 -22.65
C GLU A 386 5.83 0.00 -22.49
N SER A 387 6.33 -1.24 -22.51
CA SER A 387 5.53 -2.44 -22.18
C SER A 387 5.01 -2.39 -20.74
N ARG A 388 5.84 -1.94 -19.79
CA ARG A 388 5.42 -1.72 -18.39
C ARG A 388 4.28 -0.71 -18.31
N LYS A 389 4.43 0.48 -18.92
CA LYS A 389 3.38 1.51 -18.94
C LYS A 389 2.08 1.00 -19.55
N LEU A 390 2.16 0.19 -20.62
CA LEU A 390 0.99 -0.43 -21.23
C LEU A 390 0.27 -1.32 -20.21
N LEU A 391 0.98 -2.20 -19.52
CA LEU A 391 0.38 -3.11 -18.53
C LEU A 391 -0.15 -2.39 -17.29
N GLU A 392 0.52 -1.33 -16.82
CA GLU A 392 0.10 -0.54 -15.66
C GLU A 392 -1.28 0.11 -15.85
N ILE A 393 -1.68 0.45 -17.08
CA ILE A 393 -3.05 0.94 -17.39
C ILE A 393 -4.11 -0.09 -16.96
N PHE A 394 -3.79 -1.38 -17.09
CA PHE A 394 -4.71 -2.48 -16.78
C PHE A 394 -4.66 -2.90 -15.30
N THR A 395 -3.78 -2.32 -14.49
CA THR A 395 -3.78 -2.53 -13.03
C THR A 395 -4.89 -1.73 -12.33
N GLY A 396 -5.45 -0.71 -13.01
CA GLY A 396 -6.56 0.14 -12.53
C GLY A 396 -7.96 -0.32 -12.98
N HIS A 397 -8.93 0.58 -12.91
CA HIS A 397 -10.36 0.30 -13.22
C HIS A 397 -10.69 0.21 -14.72
N ALA A 398 -9.68 0.26 -15.57
CA ALA A 398 -9.87 0.26 -17.02
C ALA A 398 -10.49 -1.06 -17.53
N LEU A 399 -10.36 -2.14 -16.74
CA LEU A 399 -11.03 -3.43 -16.95
C LEU A 399 -11.85 -3.82 -15.71
N LYS A 400 -12.88 -4.63 -15.95
CA LYS A 400 -13.60 -5.35 -14.89
C LYS A 400 -12.66 -6.30 -14.12
N ASP A 401 -11.70 -6.87 -14.85
CA ASP A 401 -10.71 -7.84 -14.39
C ASP A 401 -9.29 -7.23 -14.52
N PRO A 402 -8.77 -6.57 -13.48
CA PRO A 402 -7.50 -5.87 -13.55
C PRO A 402 -6.31 -6.83 -13.53
N VAL A 403 -5.18 -6.39 -14.07
CA VAL A 403 -3.88 -7.02 -13.87
C VAL A 403 -3.48 -6.90 -12.41
N THR A 404 -3.13 -8.04 -11.81
CA THR A 404 -2.81 -8.18 -10.39
C THR A 404 -1.33 -8.48 -10.11
N ASP A 405 -0.59 -8.95 -11.12
CA ASP A 405 0.87 -9.07 -11.11
C ASP A 405 1.33 -9.14 -12.57
N PHE A 406 2.56 -8.72 -12.86
CA PHE A 406 3.21 -9.00 -14.14
C PHE A 406 4.72 -8.97 -13.99
N LEU A 407 5.38 -9.74 -14.87
CA LEU A 407 6.82 -9.81 -14.99
C LEU A 407 7.22 -9.67 -16.44
N LEU A 408 8.07 -8.69 -16.74
CA LEU A 408 8.70 -8.52 -18.03
C LEU A 408 10.17 -8.90 -17.91
N PHE A 409 10.69 -9.60 -18.91
CA PHE A 409 12.10 -9.96 -18.98
C PHE A 409 12.72 -9.42 -20.27
N SER A 410 13.92 -8.84 -20.17
CA SER A 410 14.77 -8.49 -21.32
C SER A 410 16.18 -9.07 -21.15
N ARG A 411 16.89 -9.29 -22.27
CA ARG A 411 18.23 -9.92 -22.23
C ARG A 411 19.36 -8.94 -21.86
N LEU A 412 19.15 -7.65 -22.08
CA LEU A 412 20.02 -6.54 -21.70
C LEU A 412 19.18 -5.37 -21.18
N GLY A 413 19.83 -4.52 -20.39
CA GLY A 413 19.15 -3.48 -19.61
C GLY A 413 18.60 -4.06 -18.30
N PRO A 414 17.48 -3.54 -17.79
CA PRO A 414 16.86 -4.12 -16.61
C PRO A 414 16.29 -5.50 -16.95
N ARG A 415 17.03 -6.53 -16.55
CA ARG A 415 16.78 -7.92 -16.96
C ARG A 415 15.36 -8.38 -16.61
N VAL A 416 14.85 -7.93 -15.47
CA VAL A 416 13.55 -8.31 -14.94
C VAL A 416 12.87 -7.05 -14.47
N VAL A 417 11.61 -6.87 -14.85
CA VAL A 417 10.76 -5.76 -14.40
C VAL A 417 9.48 -6.36 -13.86
N ARG A 418 9.30 -6.27 -12.55
CA ARG A 418 8.13 -6.82 -11.86
C ARG A 418 7.25 -5.70 -11.34
N TRP A 419 5.94 -5.84 -11.54
CA TRP A 419 5.01 -4.93 -10.89
C TRP A 419 4.83 -5.30 -9.43
N ARG A 420 4.79 -4.29 -8.57
CA ARG A 420 4.48 -4.46 -7.16
C ARG A 420 3.44 -3.42 -6.76
N PRO A 421 2.42 -3.79 -5.97
CA PRO A 421 1.52 -2.82 -5.38
C PRO A 421 2.32 -1.75 -4.61
N PRO A 422 2.03 -0.45 -4.78
CA PRO A 422 2.61 0.60 -3.95
C PRO A 422 2.42 0.29 -2.45
N GLY A 423 3.42 0.60 -1.63
CA GLY A 423 3.39 0.31 -0.19
C GLY A 423 3.59 -1.17 0.19
N SER A 424 3.81 -2.07 -0.78
CA SER A 424 4.19 -3.46 -0.52
C SER A 424 5.70 -3.67 -0.45
N GLU A 425 6.10 -4.65 0.35
CA GLU A 425 7.47 -5.13 0.44
C GLU A 425 7.62 -6.39 -0.42
N ALA A 426 8.79 -6.57 -1.03
CA ALA A 426 9.10 -7.81 -1.75
C ALA A 426 9.21 -8.99 -0.79
N GLN A 427 8.70 -10.15 -1.16
CA GLN A 427 8.84 -11.37 -0.36
C GLN A 427 10.31 -11.70 -0.07
N GLU A 428 11.17 -11.67 -1.08
CA GLU A 428 12.62 -11.87 -0.93
C GLU A 428 13.25 -10.88 0.07
N HIS A 429 12.83 -9.61 0.04
CA HIS A 429 13.31 -8.61 0.98
C HIS A 429 12.86 -8.93 2.41
N ARG A 430 11.60 -9.34 2.57
CA ARG A 430 11.04 -9.75 3.85
C ARG A 430 11.78 -10.96 4.43
N GLU A 431 12.02 -11.99 3.62
CA GLU A 431 12.77 -13.18 4.00
C GLU A 431 14.20 -12.84 4.40
N LEU A 432 14.91 -12.05 3.59
CA LEU A 432 16.26 -11.57 3.93
C LEU A 432 16.29 -10.83 5.27
N ARG A 433 15.31 -9.97 5.56
CA ARG A 433 15.23 -9.34 6.89
C ARG A 433 15.04 -10.37 7.99
N HIS A 434 14.12 -11.32 7.81
CA HIS A 434 13.88 -12.35 8.82
C HIS A 434 15.12 -13.20 9.11
N THR A 435 16.01 -13.42 8.12
CA THR A 435 17.27 -14.16 8.35
C THR A 435 18.24 -13.46 9.31
N SER A 436 18.15 -12.14 9.50
CA SER A 436 19.03 -11.38 10.40
C SER A 436 18.57 -11.38 11.86
N HIS A 437 17.37 -11.90 12.14
CA HIS A 437 16.78 -11.90 13.48
C HIS A 437 17.27 -13.13 14.26
N GLU A 438 17.40 -13.00 15.57
CA GLU A 438 17.48 -14.16 16.45
C GLU A 438 16.10 -14.80 16.55
N GLU A 439 16.01 -16.11 16.33
CA GLU A 439 14.73 -16.82 16.43
C GLU A 439 14.30 -16.98 17.89
N GLY A 440 12.99 -17.05 18.14
CA GLY A 440 12.46 -17.44 19.45
C GLY A 440 12.28 -16.30 20.46
N ALA A 441 12.21 -15.04 20.03
CA ALA A 441 11.82 -13.95 20.93
C ALA A 441 10.46 -14.25 21.61
N HIS A 442 10.36 -13.99 22.91
CA HIS A 442 9.11 -14.13 23.66
C HIS A 442 8.38 -12.79 23.70
N VAL A 443 7.20 -12.72 23.09
CA VAL A 443 6.37 -11.52 23.00
C VAL A 443 5.13 -11.68 23.87
N VAL A 444 4.88 -10.71 24.76
CA VAL A 444 3.65 -10.66 25.56
C VAL A 444 2.69 -9.65 24.98
N ILE A 445 1.46 -10.09 24.71
CA ILE A 445 0.39 -9.26 24.17
C ILE A 445 -0.68 -9.11 25.24
N VAL A 446 -1.11 -7.87 25.50
CA VAL A 446 -2.11 -7.56 26.53
C VAL A 446 -3.38 -7.04 25.86
N GLY A 447 -4.44 -7.84 25.90
CA GLY A 447 -5.73 -7.61 25.24
C GLY A 447 -5.98 -8.57 24.08
N GLY A 448 -7.12 -9.26 24.11
CA GLY A 448 -7.55 -10.24 23.12
C GLY A 448 -8.53 -9.68 22.07
N GLY A 449 -8.48 -8.38 21.80
CA GLY A 449 -9.23 -7.78 20.68
C GLY A 449 -8.59 -8.07 19.33
N LEU A 450 -9.14 -7.49 18.25
CA LEU A 450 -8.62 -7.71 16.90
C LEU A 450 -7.14 -7.30 16.77
N ALA A 451 -6.74 -6.21 17.41
CA ALA A 451 -5.35 -5.75 17.39
C ALA A 451 -4.38 -6.78 17.99
N GLY A 452 -4.72 -7.33 19.17
CA GLY A 452 -3.89 -8.32 19.85
C GLY A 452 -3.80 -9.65 19.12
N VAL A 453 -4.92 -10.11 18.56
CA VAL A 453 -4.94 -11.34 17.76
C VAL A 453 -4.18 -11.17 16.43
N SER A 454 -4.33 -10.03 15.75
CA SER A 454 -3.53 -9.70 14.57
C SER A 454 -2.03 -9.63 14.89
N ALA A 455 -1.66 -9.06 16.03
CA ALA A 455 -0.27 -9.02 16.49
C ALA A 455 0.27 -10.41 16.81
N ALA A 456 -0.52 -11.28 17.43
CA ALA A 456 -0.12 -12.65 17.76
C ALA A 456 0.19 -13.47 16.50
N VAL A 457 -0.70 -13.43 15.50
CA VAL A 457 -0.49 -14.14 14.23
C VAL A 457 0.76 -13.64 13.51
N GLU A 458 0.96 -12.32 13.44
CA GLU A 458 2.11 -11.75 12.74
C GLU A 458 3.43 -12.01 13.48
N ALA A 459 3.43 -11.97 14.82
CA ALA A 459 4.62 -12.24 15.63
C ALA A 459 5.12 -13.68 15.44
N VAL A 460 4.23 -14.68 15.44
CA VAL A 460 4.63 -16.08 15.23
C VAL A 460 5.13 -16.33 13.80
N LYS A 461 4.54 -15.69 12.79
CA LYS A 461 5.09 -15.73 11.42
C LYS A 461 6.51 -15.17 11.33
N ALA A 462 6.83 -14.20 12.18
CA ALA A 462 8.17 -13.66 12.36
C ALA A 462 9.02 -14.48 13.36
N LYS A 463 8.63 -15.74 13.64
CA LYS A 463 9.33 -16.74 14.45
C LYS A 463 9.45 -16.41 15.94
N ALA A 464 8.52 -15.62 16.49
CA ALA A 464 8.40 -15.41 17.93
C ALA A 464 7.50 -16.45 18.61
N THR A 465 7.66 -16.60 19.93
CA THR A 465 6.65 -17.23 20.80
C THR A 465 5.80 -16.15 21.45
N VAL A 466 4.50 -16.41 21.64
CA VAL A 466 3.55 -15.40 22.09
C VAL A 466 2.79 -15.87 23.31
N THR A 467 2.74 -15.03 24.35
CA THR A 467 1.72 -15.15 25.42
C THR A 467 0.72 -14.02 25.28
N LEU A 468 -0.54 -14.35 25.00
CA LEU A 468 -1.64 -13.38 24.92
C LEU A 468 -2.46 -13.42 26.21
N LEU A 469 -2.50 -12.31 26.94
CA LEU A 469 -3.30 -12.12 28.15
C LEU A 469 -4.61 -11.40 27.82
N GLU A 470 -5.73 -12.00 28.19
CA GLU A 470 -7.07 -11.41 28.12
C GLU A 470 -7.71 -11.43 29.50
N LYS A 471 -8.21 -10.28 29.96
CA LYS A 471 -8.83 -10.16 31.29
C LYS A 471 -10.24 -10.74 31.34
N GLU A 472 -10.93 -10.76 30.20
CA GLU A 472 -12.25 -11.37 30.07
C GLU A 472 -12.15 -12.90 29.88
N ALA A 473 -13.30 -13.57 29.99
CA ALA A 473 -13.40 -15.01 29.76
C ALA A 473 -13.26 -15.40 28.27
N GLN A 474 -13.40 -14.44 27.34
CA GLN A 474 -13.31 -14.67 25.90
C GLN A 474 -12.58 -13.53 25.19
N LEU A 475 -11.83 -13.89 24.14
CA LEU A 475 -11.26 -12.94 23.19
C LEU A 475 -12.36 -12.24 22.39
N GLY A 476 -12.19 -10.96 22.08
CA GLY A 476 -13.15 -10.19 21.30
C GLY A 476 -13.12 -8.69 21.55
N GLY A 477 -13.21 -8.30 22.82
CA GLY A 477 -13.38 -6.90 23.22
C GLY A 477 -14.49 -6.18 22.43
N ASN A 478 -14.30 -4.90 22.15
CA ASN A 478 -15.22 -4.13 21.29
C ASN A 478 -15.14 -4.54 19.81
N SER A 479 -14.05 -5.18 19.36
CA SER A 479 -13.90 -5.61 17.97
C SER A 479 -14.99 -6.60 17.56
N ALA A 480 -15.34 -7.55 18.45
CA ALA A 480 -16.42 -8.52 18.22
C ALA A 480 -17.81 -7.86 18.10
N LYS A 481 -17.99 -6.67 18.68
CA LYS A 481 -19.25 -5.89 18.63
C LYS A 481 -19.37 -5.00 17.39
N ALA A 482 -18.33 -4.92 16.55
CA ALA A 482 -18.34 -4.05 15.38
C ALA A 482 -19.30 -4.56 14.29
N THR A 483 -20.12 -3.66 13.76
CA THR A 483 -21.26 -4.01 12.90
C THR A 483 -21.21 -3.40 11.51
N SER A 484 -20.61 -2.21 11.36
CA SER A 484 -20.60 -1.50 10.05
C SER A 484 -19.62 -2.09 9.03
N GLY A 485 -18.47 -2.63 9.46
CA GLY A 485 -17.42 -3.18 8.59
C GLY A 485 -16.06 -2.50 8.77
N ILE A 486 -15.12 -2.83 7.88
CA ILE A 486 -13.71 -2.43 7.93
C ILE A 486 -13.33 -1.66 6.65
N ASN A 487 -12.64 -0.52 6.80
CA ASN A 487 -12.25 0.29 5.64
C ASN A 487 -11.00 -0.24 4.94
N ALA A 488 -10.88 -0.01 3.64
CA ALA A 488 -9.62 0.01 2.90
C ALA A 488 -9.78 0.68 1.53
N CYS A 489 -8.69 1.15 0.94
CA CYS A 489 -8.66 1.71 -0.41
C CYS A 489 -7.85 0.83 -1.38
N GLY A 490 -8.04 0.99 -2.69
CA GLY A 490 -7.33 0.26 -3.74
C GLY A 490 -7.52 -1.26 -3.72
N THR A 491 -8.55 -1.79 -3.06
CA THR A 491 -8.71 -3.24 -2.92
C THR A 491 -9.24 -3.90 -4.19
N ARG A 492 -8.94 -5.18 -4.39
CA ARG A 492 -9.55 -5.99 -5.47
C ARG A 492 -11.09 -6.04 -5.37
N VAL A 493 -11.64 -5.94 -4.17
CA VAL A 493 -13.10 -5.90 -3.93
C VAL A 493 -13.68 -4.58 -4.45
N GLN A 494 -13.02 -3.44 -4.18
CA GLN A 494 -13.40 -2.15 -4.76
C GLN A 494 -13.30 -2.14 -6.29
N LYS A 495 -12.25 -2.72 -6.85
CA LYS A 495 -12.10 -2.89 -8.31
C LYS A 495 -13.23 -3.71 -8.92
N ALA A 496 -13.58 -4.85 -8.31
CA ALA A 496 -14.72 -5.67 -8.75
C ALA A 496 -16.07 -4.93 -8.70
N HIS A 497 -16.22 -3.95 -7.83
CA HIS A 497 -17.40 -3.08 -7.73
C HIS A 497 -17.30 -1.78 -8.55
N GLY A 498 -16.24 -1.60 -9.36
CA GLY A 498 -16.02 -0.40 -10.16
C GLY A 498 -15.75 0.87 -9.33
N VAL A 499 -15.21 0.73 -8.10
CA VAL A 499 -14.96 1.85 -7.19
C VAL A 499 -13.51 2.32 -7.29
N ASP A 500 -13.30 3.50 -7.87
CA ASP A 500 -12.01 4.20 -7.94
C ASP A 500 -11.68 4.91 -6.61
N ASP A 501 -10.85 4.28 -5.79
CA ASP A 501 -10.39 4.75 -4.48
C ASP A 501 -8.89 4.44 -4.34
N ASP A 502 -8.14 5.34 -3.72
CA ASP A 502 -6.69 5.23 -3.53
C ASP A 502 -6.27 5.73 -2.14
N VAL A 503 -4.97 5.65 -1.85
CA VAL A 503 -4.38 6.10 -0.57
C VAL A 503 -4.72 7.57 -0.28
N ARG A 504 -4.65 8.45 -1.28
CA ARG A 504 -4.87 9.89 -1.11
C ARG A 504 -6.29 10.20 -0.66
N TRP A 505 -7.28 9.48 -1.20
CA TRP A 505 -8.68 9.65 -0.79
C TRP A 505 -8.93 9.21 0.65
N LEU A 506 -8.34 8.10 1.08
CA LEU A 506 -8.48 7.61 2.46
C LEU A 506 -7.74 8.50 3.47
N GLU A 507 -6.53 8.95 3.14
CA GLU A 507 -5.78 9.93 3.96
C GLU A 507 -6.58 11.23 4.12
N ARG A 508 -7.04 11.81 3.00
CA ARG A 508 -7.85 13.04 3.01
C ARG A 508 -9.08 12.90 3.89
N ASP A 509 -9.88 11.86 3.69
CA ASP A 509 -11.11 11.67 4.46
C ASP A 509 -10.83 11.44 5.95
N THR A 510 -9.70 10.81 6.28
CA THR A 510 -9.23 10.64 7.67
C THR A 510 -8.84 11.98 8.29
N PHE A 511 -8.06 12.82 7.60
CA PHE A 511 -7.70 14.16 8.09
C PHE A 511 -8.90 15.10 8.20
N VAL A 512 -9.82 15.08 7.23
CA VAL A 512 -11.07 15.87 7.29
C VAL A 512 -11.92 15.42 8.49
N SER A 513 -11.99 14.11 8.73
CA SER A 513 -12.70 13.55 9.88
C SER A 513 -12.07 13.97 11.20
N ALA A 514 -10.75 14.11 11.27
CA ALA A 514 -9.98 14.34 12.49
C ALA A 514 -10.22 15.69 13.20
N LYS A 515 -11.01 16.62 12.65
CA LYS A 515 -11.51 17.86 13.30
C LYS A 515 -10.82 18.26 14.62
N GLY A 516 -9.70 19.00 14.56
CA GLY A 516 -9.09 19.63 15.74
C GLY A 516 -8.39 18.68 16.74
N GLY A 517 -7.72 17.63 16.26
CA GLY A 517 -6.81 16.78 17.04
C GLY A 517 -5.50 16.49 16.30
N SER A 518 -4.59 15.76 16.94
CA SER A 518 -3.20 15.58 16.50
C SER A 518 -3.05 14.34 15.61
N SER A 519 -3.74 14.32 14.45
CA SER A 519 -3.53 13.25 13.46
C SER A 519 -2.10 13.28 12.94
N ASP A 520 -1.30 12.32 13.40
CA ASP A 520 0.07 12.10 12.94
C ASP A 520 0.04 11.62 11.49
N GLN A 521 0.67 12.40 10.61
CA GLN A 521 0.63 12.15 9.18
C GLN A 521 1.27 10.81 8.80
N GLY A 522 2.36 10.44 9.48
CA GLY A 522 3.02 9.15 9.26
C GLY A 522 2.09 7.98 9.59
N CYS A 523 1.35 8.07 10.70
CA CYS A 523 0.40 7.04 11.09
C CYS A 523 -0.79 6.94 10.15
N VAL A 524 -1.36 8.08 9.71
CA VAL A 524 -2.48 8.09 8.74
C VAL A 524 -2.03 7.54 7.38
N SER A 525 -0.83 7.90 6.93
CA SER A 525 -0.29 7.40 5.67
C SER A 525 0.00 5.90 5.73
N MET A 526 0.60 5.42 6.82
CA MET A 526 0.77 3.98 7.06
C MET A 526 -0.56 3.24 7.08
N LEU A 527 -1.57 3.76 7.79
CA LEU A 527 -2.93 3.19 7.85
C LEU A 527 -3.53 3.04 6.45
N ALA A 528 -3.41 4.08 5.61
CA ALA A 528 -3.99 4.10 4.27
C ALA A 528 -3.21 3.18 3.30
N SER A 529 -1.88 3.30 3.24
CA SER A 529 -1.01 2.48 2.38
C SER A 529 -1.11 0.98 2.69
N LYS A 530 -1.28 0.60 3.96
CA LYS A 530 -1.42 -0.81 4.38
C LYS A 530 -2.85 -1.34 4.37
N SER A 531 -3.83 -0.52 3.99
CA SER A 531 -5.23 -0.90 4.13
C SER A 531 -5.67 -2.04 3.18
N ALA A 532 -5.21 -2.03 1.93
CA ALA A 532 -5.48 -3.13 0.99
C ALA A 532 -4.87 -4.45 1.47
N GLU A 533 -3.61 -4.40 1.93
CA GLU A 533 -2.91 -5.56 2.48
C GLU A 533 -3.64 -6.13 3.69
N ALA A 534 -4.17 -5.29 4.58
CA ALA A 534 -4.96 -5.71 5.72
C ALA A 534 -6.24 -6.47 5.32
N ILE A 535 -6.98 -5.97 4.33
CA ILE A 535 -8.18 -6.67 3.81
C ILE A 535 -7.82 -7.97 3.12
N HIS A 536 -6.75 -7.98 2.32
CA HIS A 536 -6.31 -9.18 1.61
C HIS A 536 -5.86 -10.24 2.60
N TRP A 537 -5.14 -9.88 3.65
CA TRP A 537 -4.77 -10.80 4.73
C TRP A 537 -6.00 -11.43 5.40
N LEU A 538 -7.02 -10.63 5.75
CA LEU A 538 -8.26 -11.15 6.34
C LEU A 538 -8.99 -12.13 5.41
N ILE A 539 -9.01 -11.86 4.10
CA ILE A 539 -9.68 -12.72 3.13
C ILE A 539 -8.86 -13.98 2.83
N ASP A 540 -7.61 -13.79 2.44
CA ASP A 540 -6.76 -14.84 1.83
C ASP A 540 -6.22 -15.80 2.88
N GLU A 541 -5.83 -15.27 4.05
CA GLU A 541 -5.18 -16.09 5.08
C GLU A 541 -6.11 -16.52 6.20
N LEU A 542 -7.09 -15.69 6.55
CA LEU A 542 -8.06 -16.02 7.60
C LEU A 542 -9.39 -16.53 7.05
N GLY A 543 -9.58 -16.53 5.73
CA GLY A 543 -10.78 -17.06 5.08
C GLY A 543 -12.06 -16.23 5.34
N ILE A 544 -11.93 -14.92 5.60
CA ILE A 544 -13.08 -14.07 5.92
C ILE A 544 -13.66 -13.50 4.62
N PRO A 545 -14.94 -13.75 4.29
CA PRO A 545 -15.50 -13.31 3.01
C PRO A 545 -15.86 -11.82 3.05
N LEU A 546 -14.91 -10.91 2.81
CA LEU A 546 -15.13 -9.46 2.84
C LEU A 546 -15.46 -8.89 1.45
N SER A 547 -16.49 -9.42 0.80
CA SER A 547 -16.84 -9.10 -0.60
C SER A 547 -17.80 -7.93 -0.78
N GLU A 548 -18.55 -7.53 0.23
CA GLU A 548 -19.57 -6.46 0.12
C GLU A 548 -19.01 -5.08 0.46
N LEU A 549 -19.56 -4.02 -0.15
CA LEU A 549 -19.13 -2.64 0.10
C LEU A 549 -20.26 -1.72 0.56
N SER A 550 -19.97 -0.88 1.54
CA SER A 550 -20.83 0.21 2.02
C SER A 550 -20.08 1.54 2.02
N GLN A 551 -20.83 2.64 1.90
CA GLN A 551 -20.32 4.00 2.11
C GLN A 551 -20.89 4.54 3.43
N LEU A 552 -20.01 4.94 4.34
CA LEU A 552 -20.39 5.47 5.65
C LEU A 552 -20.21 7.00 5.70
N GLY A 553 -20.48 7.59 6.87
CA GLY A 553 -20.41 9.04 7.04
C GLY A 553 -19.00 9.58 6.85
N GLY A 554 -18.88 10.70 6.13
CA GLY A 554 -17.59 11.33 5.82
C GLY A 554 -16.77 10.66 4.71
N HIS A 555 -17.26 9.58 4.09
CA HIS A 555 -16.54 8.89 3.01
C HIS A 555 -16.76 9.54 1.65
N ALA A 556 -15.68 9.76 0.89
CA ALA A 556 -15.74 10.14 -0.52
C ALA A 556 -16.10 8.98 -1.45
N LYS A 557 -15.70 7.75 -1.09
CA LYS A 557 -15.84 6.54 -1.90
C LYS A 557 -16.39 5.39 -1.05
N LYS A 558 -17.05 4.41 -1.68
CA LYS A 558 -17.45 3.15 -1.02
C LYS A 558 -16.20 2.36 -0.63
N ARG A 559 -15.96 2.17 0.66
CA ARG A 559 -14.72 1.53 1.13
C ARG A 559 -14.85 0.65 2.37
N THR A 560 -16.04 0.59 2.95
CA THR A 560 -16.29 -0.27 4.11
C THR A 560 -16.65 -1.67 3.62
N HIS A 561 -15.72 -2.61 3.81
CA HIS A 561 -15.87 -4.01 3.46
C HIS A 561 -16.70 -4.74 4.52
N ARG A 562 -17.61 -5.60 4.07
CA ARG A 562 -18.55 -6.38 4.88
C ARG A 562 -18.63 -7.81 4.38
N CYS A 563 -19.13 -8.69 5.25
CA CYS A 563 -19.47 -10.05 4.86
C CYS A 563 -20.76 -10.10 4.03
N PRO A 564 -20.82 -10.93 2.97
CA PRO A 564 -22.06 -11.17 2.27
C PRO A 564 -23.06 -11.87 3.20
N PRO A 565 -24.37 -11.74 2.94
CA PRO A 565 -25.36 -12.57 3.61
C PRO A 565 -25.16 -14.05 3.24
N LYS A 566 -25.62 -14.95 4.11
CA LYS A 566 -25.77 -16.38 3.79
C LYS A 566 -26.77 -16.56 2.65
N ALA A 567 -26.77 -17.75 2.04
CA ALA A 567 -27.66 -18.08 0.91
C ALA A 567 -29.17 -17.90 1.23
N ASP A 568 -29.56 -18.05 2.50
CA ASP A 568 -30.92 -17.82 3.00
C ASP A 568 -31.24 -16.33 3.26
N GLY A 569 -30.32 -15.42 2.92
CA GLY A 569 -30.43 -13.98 3.15
C GLY A 569 -29.97 -13.53 4.55
N THR A 570 -29.46 -14.44 5.40
CA THR A 570 -29.00 -14.09 6.76
C THR A 570 -27.73 -13.25 6.77
N PRO A 571 -27.73 -11.98 7.21
CA PRO A 571 -26.55 -11.16 7.35
C PRO A 571 -25.56 -11.77 8.34
N VAL A 572 -24.30 -11.54 8.02
CA VAL A 572 -23.17 -12.03 8.80
C VAL A 572 -22.61 -10.87 9.61
N PRO A 573 -22.58 -10.94 10.95
CA PRO A 573 -22.05 -9.87 11.79
C PRO A 573 -20.54 -9.75 11.60
N VAL A 574 -20.12 -8.74 10.85
CA VAL A 574 -18.73 -8.60 10.36
C VAL A 574 -17.69 -8.60 11.47
N GLY A 575 -17.87 -7.86 12.57
CA GLY A 575 -16.90 -7.81 13.67
C GLY A 575 -16.77 -9.14 14.42
N TYR A 576 -17.90 -9.79 14.70
CA TYR A 576 -17.92 -11.12 15.31
C TYR A 576 -17.27 -12.16 14.39
N THR A 577 -17.56 -12.10 13.08
CA THR A 577 -17.02 -13.05 12.08
C THR A 577 -15.51 -12.88 11.93
N ILE A 578 -15.03 -11.64 11.82
CA ILE A 578 -13.60 -11.34 11.82
C ILE A 578 -12.95 -11.90 13.09
N MET A 579 -13.51 -11.61 14.27
CA MET A 579 -12.95 -12.11 15.53
C MET A 579 -13.00 -13.63 15.64
N GLN A 580 -14.06 -14.28 15.15
CA GLN A 580 -14.21 -15.73 15.16
C GLN A 580 -13.11 -16.40 14.35
N HIS A 581 -12.85 -15.92 13.14
CA HIS A 581 -11.79 -16.45 12.29
C HIS A 581 -10.40 -16.13 12.84
N ALA A 582 -10.16 -14.88 13.23
CA ALA A 582 -8.87 -14.44 13.74
C ALA A 582 -8.48 -15.19 15.03
N ARG A 583 -9.41 -15.34 15.98
CA ARG A 583 -9.13 -16.08 17.22
C ARG A 583 -8.88 -17.57 16.96
N ALA A 584 -9.63 -18.17 16.03
CA ALA A 584 -9.42 -19.57 15.66
C ALA A 584 -8.03 -19.77 15.04
N ALA A 585 -7.62 -18.86 14.15
CA ALA A 585 -6.28 -18.87 13.57
C ALA A 585 -5.20 -18.73 14.65
N ALA A 586 -5.30 -17.73 15.53
CA ALA A 586 -4.31 -17.54 16.59
C ALA A 586 -4.21 -18.74 17.55
N MET A 587 -5.34 -19.37 17.91
CA MET A 587 -5.36 -20.55 18.78
C MET A 587 -4.85 -21.82 18.10
N ALA A 588 -4.91 -21.90 16.77
CA ALA A 588 -4.43 -23.05 16.00
C ALA A 588 -2.92 -23.02 15.75
N ILE A 589 -2.28 -21.85 15.89
CA ILE A 589 -0.84 -21.68 15.60
C ILE A 589 0.00 -22.21 16.78
N PRO A 590 0.91 -23.18 16.53
CA PRO A 590 1.91 -23.57 17.52
C PRO A 590 2.78 -22.36 17.91
N GLY A 591 2.94 -22.12 19.22
CA GLY A 591 3.71 -20.98 19.74
C GLY A 591 2.87 -19.82 20.26
N VAL A 592 1.53 -19.85 20.12
CA VAL A 592 0.62 -18.90 20.79
C VAL A 592 0.01 -19.55 22.04
N SER A 593 0.25 -18.96 23.21
CA SER A 593 -0.40 -19.33 24.48
C SER A 593 -1.40 -18.24 24.89
N VAL A 594 -2.70 -18.54 24.81
CA VAL A 594 -3.76 -17.64 25.24
C VAL A 594 -4.12 -17.90 26.70
N LYS A 595 -4.11 -16.85 27.53
CA LYS A 595 -4.57 -16.88 28.93
C LYS A 595 -5.73 -15.90 29.12
N THR A 596 -6.94 -16.43 29.24
CA THR A 596 -8.14 -15.67 29.59
C THR A 596 -8.25 -15.46 31.11
N ASN A 597 -9.17 -14.60 31.56
CA ASN A 597 -9.31 -14.21 32.97
C ASN A 597 -7.98 -13.76 33.61
N SER A 598 -7.10 -13.15 32.82
CA SER A 598 -5.74 -12.76 33.19
C SER A 598 -5.59 -11.24 33.08
N THR A 599 -5.63 -10.56 34.23
CA THR A 599 -5.67 -9.09 34.28
C THR A 599 -4.28 -8.53 34.55
N MET A 600 -3.70 -7.78 33.61
CA MET A 600 -2.44 -7.08 33.84
C MET A 600 -2.56 -6.08 35.01
N LYS A 601 -1.50 -6.03 35.83
CA LYS A 601 -1.39 -5.13 36.98
C LYS A 601 -0.24 -4.15 36.86
N ARG A 602 0.83 -4.48 36.10
CA ARG A 602 2.00 -3.61 35.97
C ARG A 602 2.89 -3.99 34.79
N LEU A 603 3.59 -3.01 34.21
CA LEU A 603 4.73 -3.24 33.32
C LEU A 603 6.02 -3.38 34.13
N LEU A 604 6.83 -4.39 33.83
CA LEU A 604 8.16 -4.54 34.41
C LEU A 604 9.17 -3.76 33.56
N GLN A 605 10.04 -2.99 34.22
CA GLN A 605 11.03 -2.16 33.55
C GLN A 605 12.40 -2.26 34.21
N LYS A 606 13.44 -1.99 33.43
CA LYS A 606 14.82 -1.78 33.88
C LYS A 606 15.40 -0.54 33.23
N THR A 607 16.43 0.04 33.84
CA THR A 607 17.17 1.18 33.28
C THR A 607 18.40 0.65 32.57
N ARG A 608 18.60 1.09 31.32
CA ARG A 608 19.79 0.79 30.51
C ARG A 608 20.99 1.61 30.99
N GLU A 609 22.19 1.21 30.55
CA GLU A 609 23.44 1.94 30.87
C GLU A 609 23.43 3.39 30.38
N ASP A 610 22.72 3.69 29.30
CA ASP A 610 22.57 5.03 28.75
C ASP A 610 21.46 5.87 29.45
N GLY A 611 20.83 5.32 30.50
CA GLY A 611 19.77 5.93 31.27
C GLY A 611 18.37 5.76 30.67
N ALA A 612 18.23 5.15 29.49
CA ALA A 612 16.92 4.92 28.88
C ALA A 612 16.13 3.79 29.59
N LEU A 613 14.81 3.91 29.63
CA LEU A 613 13.93 2.87 30.17
C LEU A 613 13.68 1.77 29.13
N GLU A 614 13.64 0.53 29.61
CA GLU A 614 13.41 -0.67 28.82
C GLU A 614 12.41 -1.58 29.52
N VAL A 615 11.33 -1.96 28.82
CA VAL A 615 10.34 -2.91 29.32
C VAL A 615 10.88 -4.34 29.18
N CYS A 616 10.68 -5.18 30.20
CA CYS A 616 11.22 -6.55 30.25
C CYS A 616 10.22 -7.63 30.69
N GLY A 617 8.93 -7.27 30.82
CA GLY A 617 7.89 -8.19 31.26
C GLY A 617 6.63 -7.49 31.75
N VAL A 618 5.72 -8.31 32.28
CA VAL A 618 4.46 -7.87 32.91
C VAL A 618 4.21 -8.62 34.21
N GLU A 619 3.45 -7.99 35.09
CA GLU A 619 2.81 -8.63 36.24
C GLU A 619 1.30 -8.70 35.99
N TYR A 620 0.68 -9.84 36.22
CA TYR A 620 -0.76 -10.04 36.00
C TYR A 620 -1.38 -10.89 37.10
N ALA A 621 -2.66 -10.65 37.40
CA ALA A 621 -3.47 -11.55 38.21
C ALA A 621 -4.09 -12.61 37.31
N ASP A 622 -3.91 -13.89 37.63
CA ASP A 622 -4.50 -15.01 36.87
C ASP A 622 -5.99 -15.23 37.21
N ALA A 623 -6.55 -16.33 36.69
CA ALA A 623 -7.96 -16.68 36.88
C ALA A 623 -8.35 -16.93 38.35
N ASN A 624 -7.38 -17.26 39.21
CA ASN A 624 -7.59 -17.44 40.66
C ASN A 624 -7.39 -16.13 41.44
N GLY A 625 -6.95 -15.06 40.75
CA GLY A 625 -6.58 -13.79 41.36
C GLY A 625 -5.17 -13.77 41.93
N GLU A 626 -4.36 -14.81 41.69
CA GLU A 626 -2.97 -14.86 42.16
C GLU A 626 -2.07 -14.01 41.25
N LEU A 627 -1.16 -13.26 41.85
CA LEU A 627 -0.21 -12.43 41.11
C LEU A 627 0.91 -13.30 40.53
N GLN A 628 1.08 -13.19 39.22
CA GLN A 628 2.09 -13.87 38.42
C GLN A 628 3.01 -12.85 37.77
N THR A 629 4.28 -13.20 37.63
CA THR A 629 5.29 -12.40 36.91
C THR A 629 5.70 -13.12 35.64
N LEU A 630 5.71 -12.42 34.51
CA LEU A 630 6.09 -12.96 33.20
C LEU A 630 7.16 -12.08 32.57
N SER A 631 8.37 -12.60 32.42
CA SER A 631 9.44 -11.92 31.66
C SER A 631 9.32 -12.19 30.16
N CYS A 632 9.71 -11.21 29.35
CA CYS A 632 9.62 -11.29 27.90
C CYS A 632 10.58 -10.31 27.21
N ASP A 633 10.80 -10.52 25.93
CA ASP A 633 11.63 -9.67 25.08
C ASP A 633 10.89 -8.41 24.60
N ALA A 634 9.57 -8.47 24.47
CA ALA A 634 8.75 -7.32 24.08
C ALA A 634 7.33 -7.41 24.62
N VAL A 635 6.71 -6.26 24.87
CA VAL A 635 5.30 -6.15 25.26
C VAL A 635 4.53 -5.34 24.21
N ILE A 636 3.36 -5.83 23.84
CA ILE A 636 2.40 -5.12 22.98
C ILE A 636 1.11 -4.85 23.77
N LEU A 637 0.77 -3.57 23.94
CA LEU A 637 -0.50 -3.15 24.56
C LEU A 637 -1.59 -3.03 23.48
N THR A 638 -2.68 -3.77 23.66
CA THR A 638 -3.84 -3.81 22.76
C THR A 638 -5.16 -3.78 23.54
N THR A 639 -5.18 -3.00 24.63
CA THR A 639 -6.18 -3.10 25.71
C THR A 639 -7.52 -2.41 25.42
N GLY A 640 -7.70 -1.82 24.24
CA GLY A 640 -8.87 -1.01 23.90
C GLY A 640 -8.89 0.35 24.61
N GLY A 641 -10.01 1.07 24.46
CA GLY A 641 -10.20 2.43 24.96
C GLY A 641 -10.57 2.54 26.44
N PHE A 642 -11.04 3.74 26.83
CA PHE A 642 -11.47 4.08 28.19
C PHE A 642 -12.93 4.56 28.27
N GLY A 643 -13.72 4.30 27.23
CA GLY A 643 -15.06 4.84 27.05
C GLY A 643 -16.16 4.24 27.94
N PHE A 644 -15.83 3.31 28.84
CA PHE A 644 -16.76 2.76 29.81
C PHE A 644 -16.54 3.28 31.24
N ASP A 645 -15.29 3.48 31.67
CA ASP A 645 -14.99 3.76 33.07
C ASP A 645 -15.25 5.22 33.45
N HIS A 646 -16.23 5.43 34.32
CA HIS A 646 -16.71 6.73 34.78
C HIS A 646 -16.45 6.95 36.28
N SER A 647 -15.64 6.08 36.90
CA SER A 647 -15.28 6.17 38.33
C SER A 647 -14.45 7.41 38.66
N ASP A 648 -14.31 7.74 39.95
CA ASP A 648 -13.64 8.97 40.40
C ASP A 648 -12.16 9.09 39.97
N GLY A 649 -11.50 7.96 39.69
CA GLY A 649 -10.12 7.91 39.19
C GLY A 649 -9.99 7.60 37.70
N SER A 650 -11.09 7.64 36.94
CA SER A 650 -11.08 7.23 35.54
C SER A 650 -10.48 8.29 34.61
N LEU A 651 -9.94 7.83 33.48
CA LEU A 651 -9.45 8.73 32.42
C LEU A 651 -10.59 9.59 31.84
N MET A 652 -11.83 9.07 31.82
CA MET A 652 -12.99 9.85 31.38
C MET A 652 -13.20 11.07 32.28
N LYS A 653 -13.19 10.89 33.61
CA LYS A 653 -13.38 12.01 34.54
C LYS A 653 -12.22 13.00 34.50
N GLN A 654 -11.00 12.51 34.29
CA GLN A 654 -9.80 13.35 34.18
C GLN A 654 -9.80 14.24 32.95
N TYR A 655 -10.15 13.70 31.77
CA TYR A 655 -9.97 14.40 30.49
C TYR A 655 -11.28 14.91 29.87
N ARG A 656 -12.42 14.30 30.19
CA ARG A 656 -13.76 14.65 29.70
C ARG A 656 -14.82 14.56 30.80
N PRO A 657 -14.69 15.36 31.88
CA PRO A 657 -15.67 15.37 32.97
C PRO A 657 -17.09 15.72 32.47
N ASP A 658 -17.22 16.44 31.36
CA ASP A 658 -18.48 16.76 30.70
C ASP A 658 -19.21 15.53 30.13
N LEU A 659 -18.51 14.41 29.89
CA LEU A 659 -19.10 13.19 29.31
C LEU A 659 -19.41 12.09 30.33
N VAL A 660 -19.09 12.26 31.62
CA VAL A 660 -19.30 11.24 32.65
C VAL A 660 -20.79 10.82 32.79
N GLY A 661 -21.74 11.69 32.46
CA GLY A 661 -23.17 11.36 32.45
C GLY A 661 -23.71 10.81 31.12
N VAL A 662 -22.85 10.51 30.15
CA VAL A 662 -23.26 10.06 28.81
C VAL A 662 -23.27 8.52 28.78
N PRO A 663 -24.31 7.86 28.22
CA PRO A 663 -24.29 6.41 28.04
C PRO A 663 -23.18 5.99 27.07
N THR A 664 -22.82 4.71 27.08
CA THR A 664 -21.75 4.15 26.26
C THR A 664 -22.22 2.92 25.47
N THR A 665 -21.50 2.59 24.40
CA THR A 665 -21.65 1.32 23.67
C THR A 665 -20.54 0.32 24.01
N ASN A 666 -19.61 0.73 24.87
CA ASN A 666 -18.45 -0.05 25.26
C ASN A 666 -18.82 -1.15 26.27
N GLY A 667 -18.05 -2.24 26.28
CA GLY A 667 -18.10 -3.20 27.39
C GLY A 667 -17.33 -2.69 28.61
N SER A 668 -17.60 -3.29 29.78
CA SER A 668 -16.96 -2.95 31.06
C SER A 668 -15.43 -3.06 31.04
N PHE A 669 -14.90 -3.87 30.14
CA PHE A 669 -13.47 -4.04 29.92
C PHE A 669 -12.77 -2.80 29.33
N ALA A 670 -13.48 -1.84 28.72
CA ALA A 670 -12.88 -0.65 28.10
C ALA A 670 -12.65 0.48 29.13
N ASN A 671 -11.72 0.23 30.05
CA ASN A 671 -11.45 1.04 31.25
C ASN A 671 -10.10 1.80 31.22
N GLY A 672 -9.38 1.78 30.09
CA GLY A 672 -8.13 2.56 29.93
C GLY A 672 -6.88 1.98 30.58
N ASP A 673 -6.84 0.67 30.86
CA ASP A 673 -5.69 -0.01 31.48
C ASP A 673 -4.35 0.28 30.78
N GLY A 674 -4.26 0.09 29.45
CA GLY A 674 -3.01 0.28 28.70
C GLY A 674 -2.45 1.70 28.80
N MET A 675 -3.30 2.73 28.78
CA MET A 675 -2.87 4.13 28.88
C MET A 675 -2.32 4.45 30.26
N ARG A 676 -2.93 3.88 31.32
CA ARG A 676 -2.44 4.03 32.70
C ARG A 676 -1.07 3.39 32.85
N PHE A 677 -0.95 2.11 32.50
CA PHE A 677 0.32 1.37 32.63
C PHE A 677 1.43 1.93 31.73
N GLY A 678 1.11 2.36 30.51
CA GLY A 678 2.09 3.03 29.66
C GLY A 678 2.56 4.36 30.26
N SER A 679 1.64 5.15 30.85
CA SER A 679 2.00 6.42 31.49
C SER A 679 2.92 6.24 32.70
N GLU A 680 2.73 5.16 33.47
CA GLU A 680 3.59 4.80 34.61
C GLU A 680 5.05 4.56 34.20
N VAL A 681 5.29 4.07 32.98
CA VAL A 681 6.63 3.86 32.42
C VAL A 681 7.10 5.03 31.54
N GLY A 682 6.43 6.19 31.63
CA GLY A 682 6.85 7.43 30.97
C GLY A 682 6.28 7.67 29.57
N ALA A 683 5.29 6.88 29.13
CA ALA A 683 4.66 7.08 27.82
C ALA A 683 3.95 8.43 27.73
N SER A 684 3.98 9.01 26.53
CA SER A 684 3.19 10.16 26.16
C SER A 684 1.75 9.74 25.86
N LEU A 685 0.80 10.55 26.31
CA LEU A 685 -0.60 10.44 25.93
C LEU A 685 -0.95 11.62 25.03
N VAL A 686 -1.71 11.36 23.97
CA VAL A 686 -2.14 12.37 23.00
C VAL A 686 -3.65 12.32 22.82
N ASP A 687 -4.26 13.48 22.55
CA ASP A 687 -5.68 13.61 22.21
C ASP A 687 -6.65 13.00 23.24
N MET A 688 -6.28 12.92 24.53
CA MET A 688 -7.09 12.30 25.58
C MET A 688 -8.47 12.94 25.79
N ASP A 689 -8.64 14.23 25.42
CA ASP A 689 -9.92 14.93 25.43
C ASP A 689 -10.80 14.57 24.22
N LYS A 690 -10.26 13.89 23.22
CA LYS A 690 -10.97 13.49 22.00
C LYS A 690 -11.68 12.16 22.23
N VAL A 691 -12.94 12.26 22.66
CA VAL A 691 -13.87 11.14 22.80
C VAL A 691 -15.02 11.33 21.83
N GLN A 692 -15.24 10.34 20.95
CA GLN A 692 -16.29 10.38 19.94
C GLN A 692 -17.62 9.89 20.52
N LEU A 693 -18.65 10.69 20.24
CA LEU A 693 -20.04 10.26 20.39
C LEU A 693 -20.53 9.61 19.09
N HIS A 694 -21.12 8.42 19.20
CA HIS A 694 -21.87 7.83 18.10
C HIS A 694 -23.30 8.35 18.13
N PRO A 695 -23.86 8.86 17.01
CA PRO A 695 -25.15 9.55 17.01
C PRO A 695 -26.35 8.63 17.25
N THR A 696 -26.20 7.33 16.95
CA THR A 696 -27.31 6.38 16.86
C THR A 696 -27.23 5.24 17.89
N ALA A 697 -27.09 5.55 19.18
CA ALA A 697 -27.29 4.54 20.23
C ALA A 697 -28.79 4.25 20.36
N LEU A 698 -29.19 2.98 20.32
CA LEU A 698 -30.60 2.59 20.41
C LEU A 698 -31.07 2.74 21.87
N ILE A 699 -32.17 3.45 22.06
CA ILE A 699 -32.86 3.57 23.34
C ILE A 699 -33.85 2.42 23.44
N ASP A 700 -33.68 1.56 24.45
CA ASP A 700 -34.73 0.63 24.85
C ASP A 700 -35.81 1.41 25.62
N PRO A 701 -37.06 1.47 25.14
CA PRO A 701 -38.13 2.17 25.86
C PRO A 701 -38.40 1.61 27.26
N LYS A 702 -38.02 0.35 27.54
CA LYS A 702 -38.17 -0.29 28.85
C LYS A 702 -37.08 0.11 29.85
N ASP A 703 -35.91 0.50 29.35
CA ASP A 703 -34.78 0.98 30.16
C ASP A 703 -34.05 2.13 29.44
N PRO A 704 -34.70 3.31 29.33
CA PRO A 704 -34.19 4.42 28.54
C PRO A 704 -32.93 5.06 29.17
N LEU A 705 -32.71 4.87 30.47
CA LEU A 705 -31.54 5.38 31.21
C LEU A 705 -30.38 4.39 31.25
N CYS A 706 -30.52 3.20 30.67
CA CYS A 706 -29.46 2.20 30.63
C CYS A 706 -28.13 2.83 30.22
N HIS A 707 -27.12 2.64 31.07
CA HIS A 707 -25.78 3.20 30.87
C HIS A 707 -25.13 2.60 29.61
N THR A 708 -25.25 1.29 29.39
CA THR A 708 -24.74 0.63 28.20
C THR A 708 -25.87 0.41 27.20
N LYS A 709 -25.77 1.07 26.05
CA LYS A 709 -26.79 1.00 25.00
C LYS A 709 -26.35 0.12 23.83
N TYR A 710 -27.31 -0.50 23.15
CA TYR A 710 -27.04 -1.16 21.87
C TYR A 710 -26.66 -0.12 20.82
N LEU A 711 -25.58 -0.40 20.08
CA LEU A 711 -25.19 0.44 18.97
C LEU A 711 -26.18 0.23 17.82
N GLY A 712 -26.90 1.28 17.43
CA GLY A 712 -27.50 1.36 16.10
C GLY A 712 -26.40 1.67 15.10
N PRO A 713 -25.95 0.71 14.26
CA PRO A 713 -24.78 0.91 13.41
C PRO A 713 -24.96 2.08 12.46
N GLU A 714 -23.85 2.73 12.11
CA GLU A 714 -23.83 3.74 11.05
C GLU A 714 -24.38 3.20 9.73
N ALA A 715 -24.29 1.89 9.49
CA ALA A 715 -24.89 1.23 8.34
C ALA A 715 -26.43 1.40 8.26
N LEU A 716 -27.15 1.70 9.35
CA LEU A 716 -28.58 2.06 9.29
C LEU A 716 -28.77 3.31 8.42
N ARG A 717 -27.98 4.37 8.69
CA ARG A 717 -27.95 5.60 7.90
C ARG A 717 -27.29 5.39 6.54
N GLY A 718 -26.21 4.60 6.50
CA GLY A 718 -25.50 4.20 5.27
C GLY A 718 -26.37 3.41 4.28
N SER A 719 -27.44 2.78 4.76
CA SER A 719 -28.44 2.07 3.94
C SER A 719 -29.65 2.94 3.58
N GLY A 720 -29.65 4.22 3.97
CA GLY A 720 -30.66 5.20 3.59
C GLY A 720 -31.63 5.61 4.70
N GLY A 721 -31.45 5.11 5.93
CA GLY A 721 -32.26 5.53 7.07
C GLY A 721 -32.15 7.03 7.32
N ILE A 722 -33.30 7.69 7.52
CA ILE A 722 -33.39 9.14 7.76
C ILE A 722 -33.58 9.44 9.25
N LEU A 723 -33.15 10.63 9.68
CA LEU A 723 -33.32 11.10 11.05
C LEU A 723 -34.39 12.18 11.13
N LEU A 724 -35.37 11.99 12.01
CA LEU A 724 -36.46 12.93 12.26
C LEU A 724 -36.42 13.44 13.70
N ASP A 725 -36.73 14.71 13.89
CA ASP A 725 -36.97 15.30 15.20
C ASP A 725 -38.36 14.90 15.74
N GLN A 726 -38.68 15.36 16.95
CA GLN A 726 -39.98 15.09 17.60
C GLN A 726 -41.17 15.65 16.81
N GLN A 727 -40.95 16.60 15.90
CA GLN A 727 -42.00 17.16 15.03
C GLN A 727 -42.07 16.45 13.66
N GLY A 728 -41.31 15.38 13.44
CA GLY A 728 -41.31 14.61 12.20
C GLY A 728 -40.52 15.24 11.06
N ARG A 729 -39.62 16.20 11.35
CA ARG A 729 -38.84 16.91 10.33
C ARG A 729 -37.39 16.43 10.29
N ARG A 730 -36.81 16.40 9.08
CA ARG A 730 -35.37 16.24 8.89
C ARG A 730 -34.62 17.52 9.29
N PHE A 731 -33.49 17.35 9.97
CA PHE A 731 -32.67 18.44 10.51
C PHE A 731 -31.15 18.33 10.23
N VAL A 732 -30.67 17.22 9.67
CA VAL A 732 -29.23 16.98 9.46
C VAL A 732 -28.95 16.12 8.23
N ASN A 733 -27.74 16.24 7.66
CA ASN A 733 -27.21 15.25 6.73
C ASN A 733 -26.80 14.00 7.51
N GLU A 734 -27.55 12.90 7.34
CA GLU A 734 -27.36 11.66 8.08
C GLU A 734 -26.04 10.94 7.74
N LEU A 735 -25.34 11.35 6.68
CA LEU A 735 -24.03 10.83 6.27
C LEU A 735 -22.89 11.86 6.48
N ASP A 736 -23.12 12.90 7.28
CA ASP A 736 -22.05 13.76 7.78
C ASP A 736 -21.21 13.02 8.84
N LEU A 737 -20.17 13.67 9.34
CA LEU A 737 -19.33 13.18 10.41
C LEU A 737 -20.14 12.93 11.69
N ARG A 738 -19.77 11.89 12.44
CA ARG A 738 -20.44 11.52 13.70
C ARG A 738 -20.51 12.67 14.70
N SER A 739 -19.47 13.50 14.78
CA SER A 739 -19.44 14.71 15.59
C SER A 739 -20.50 15.72 15.16
N THR A 740 -20.67 15.94 13.85
CA THR A 740 -21.70 16.83 13.30
C THR A 740 -23.10 16.32 13.62
N VAL A 741 -23.37 15.04 13.35
CA VAL A 741 -24.69 14.44 13.56
C VAL A 741 -25.05 14.41 15.05
N SER A 742 -24.10 14.03 15.91
CA SER A 742 -24.32 13.99 17.36
C SER A 742 -24.59 15.38 17.93
N ALA A 743 -23.81 16.38 17.53
CA ALA A 743 -24.03 17.77 17.93
C ALA A 743 -25.42 18.26 17.50
N LYS A 744 -25.85 17.93 16.27
CA LYS A 744 -27.18 18.32 15.81
C LYS A 744 -28.32 17.67 16.58
N ILE A 745 -28.19 16.40 17.00
CA ILE A 745 -29.19 15.79 17.87
C ILE A 745 -29.23 16.49 19.25
N LEU A 746 -28.07 16.80 19.82
CA LEU A 746 -27.99 17.47 21.13
C LEU A 746 -28.51 18.92 21.11
N GLU A 747 -28.34 19.63 20.00
CA GLU A 747 -28.77 21.03 19.83
C GLU A 747 -30.25 21.17 19.46
N HIS A 748 -30.76 20.28 18.60
CA HIS A 748 -32.04 20.46 17.93
C HIS A 748 -33.17 19.62 18.53
N CYS A 749 -32.85 18.49 19.18
CA CYS A 749 -33.86 17.55 19.64
C CYS A 749 -34.18 17.69 21.13
N GLU A 750 -35.40 17.26 21.49
CA GLU A 750 -35.89 17.29 22.87
C GLU A 750 -35.29 16.17 23.74
N GLU A 751 -35.21 16.41 25.04
CA GLU A 751 -34.82 15.40 26.04
C GLU A 751 -35.84 14.26 26.10
N TYR A 752 -35.35 13.04 26.30
CA TYR A 752 -36.21 11.86 26.44
C TYR A 752 -36.99 11.92 27.75
N HIS A 753 -38.32 12.01 27.67
CA HIS A 753 -39.19 12.03 28.83
C HIS A 753 -39.57 10.61 29.24
N ILE A 754 -39.39 10.29 30.52
CA ILE A 754 -39.72 8.99 31.10
C ILE A 754 -41.07 9.15 31.82
N GLU A 755 -42.06 8.39 31.38
CA GLU A 755 -43.40 8.46 31.95
C GLU A 755 -43.37 8.13 33.45
N GLY A 756 -43.93 9.02 34.28
CA GLY A 756 -43.97 8.84 35.73
C GLY A 756 -42.67 9.12 36.49
N SER A 757 -41.62 9.65 35.85
CA SER A 757 -40.36 10.04 36.51
C SER A 757 -40.06 11.53 36.35
N SER A 758 -39.44 12.13 37.38
CA SER A 758 -38.85 13.47 37.28
C SER A 758 -37.47 13.47 36.60
N GLU A 759 -36.86 12.29 36.45
CA GLU A 759 -35.60 12.14 35.73
C GLU A 759 -35.82 12.24 34.22
N LYS A 760 -34.92 12.96 33.55
CA LYS A 760 -34.94 13.11 32.10
C LYS A 760 -33.77 12.36 31.48
N GLY A 761 -34.05 11.69 30.36
CA GLY A 761 -33.02 11.12 29.51
C GLY A 761 -32.36 12.19 28.64
N ARG A 762 -31.43 11.76 27.79
CA ARG A 762 -30.70 12.65 26.88
C ARG A 762 -31.54 13.09 25.68
N PRO A 763 -31.13 14.16 24.97
CA PRO A 763 -31.69 14.49 23.66
C PRO A 763 -31.66 13.29 22.72
N TRP A 764 -32.76 13.06 21.99
CA TRP A 764 -32.95 11.87 21.18
C TRP A 764 -33.66 12.17 19.86
N SER A 765 -33.59 11.27 18.88
CA SER A 765 -34.21 11.43 17.56
C SER A 765 -34.81 10.10 17.09
N TRP A 766 -35.65 10.15 16.06
CA TRP A 766 -36.17 8.98 15.37
C TRP A 766 -35.27 8.58 14.21
N CYS A 767 -34.92 7.30 14.10
CA CYS A 767 -34.31 6.72 12.91
C CYS A 767 -35.35 5.90 12.15
N VAL A 768 -35.70 6.31 10.93
CA VAL A 768 -36.78 5.72 10.12
C VAL A 768 -36.21 5.00 8.90
N LEU A 769 -36.63 3.74 8.72
CA LEU A 769 -36.24 2.88 7.60
C LEU A 769 -37.48 2.41 6.83
N ASN A 770 -37.52 2.69 5.52
CA ASN A 770 -38.47 2.07 4.61
C ASN A 770 -38.00 0.66 4.17
N PRO A 771 -38.80 -0.13 3.42
CA PRO A 771 -38.43 -1.49 3.05
C PRO A 771 -37.11 -1.60 2.26
N GLU A 772 -36.81 -0.63 1.39
CA GLU A 772 -35.54 -0.58 0.65
C GLU A 772 -34.34 -0.43 1.60
N CYS A 773 -34.45 0.46 2.59
CA CYS A 773 -33.43 0.64 3.62
C CYS A 773 -33.20 -0.65 4.42
N GLN A 774 -34.29 -1.35 4.77
CA GLN A 774 -34.22 -2.59 5.53
C GLN A 774 -33.51 -3.72 4.75
N GLN A 775 -33.80 -3.85 3.46
CA GLN A 775 -33.12 -4.82 2.58
C GLN A 775 -31.63 -4.52 2.47
N LYS A 776 -31.24 -3.26 2.22
CA LYS A 776 -29.83 -2.86 2.11
C LYS A 776 -29.07 -2.98 3.43
N PHE A 777 -29.73 -2.71 4.56
CA PHE A 777 -29.11 -2.86 5.87
C PHE A 777 -28.88 -4.35 6.22
N GLY A 778 -29.87 -5.19 5.93
CA GLY A 778 -29.89 -6.63 6.17
C GLY A 778 -31.03 -7.03 7.12
N LEU A 779 -32.00 -7.78 6.60
CA LEU A 779 -33.26 -8.10 7.29
C LEU A 779 -33.05 -8.87 8.61
N PRO A 780 -32.29 -9.97 8.69
CA PRO A 780 -32.10 -10.63 9.99
C PRO A 780 -31.25 -9.87 11.02
N MET A 781 -30.33 -8.98 10.60
CA MET A 781 -29.63 -8.11 11.53
C MET A 781 -30.61 -7.12 12.16
N LEU A 782 -31.53 -6.57 11.35
CA LEU A 782 -32.64 -5.78 11.85
C LEU A 782 -33.58 -6.63 12.74
N GLY A 783 -33.83 -7.88 12.36
CA GLY A 783 -34.59 -8.86 13.13
C GLY A 783 -34.02 -9.11 14.53
N PHE A 784 -32.69 -9.19 14.67
CA PHE A 784 -32.03 -9.23 15.98
C PHE A 784 -32.40 -8.01 16.82
N TYR A 785 -32.24 -6.78 16.32
CA TYR A 785 -32.60 -5.59 17.09
C TYR A 785 -34.10 -5.50 17.40
N LYS A 786 -34.97 -5.92 16.48
CA LYS A 786 -36.42 -6.04 16.72
C LYS A 786 -36.73 -7.02 17.85
N SER A 787 -36.05 -8.18 17.89
CA SER A 787 -36.22 -9.16 18.97
C SER A 787 -35.80 -8.64 20.35
N GLN A 788 -34.90 -7.66 20.38
CA GLN A 788 -34.51 -6.95 21.61
C GLN A 788 -35.50 -5.83 21.99
N GLY A 789 -36.55 -5.60 21.21
CA GLY A 789 -37.53 -4.53 21.46
C GLY A 789 -37.04 -3.11 21.10
N LEU A 790 -35.97 -2.99 20.31
CA LEU A 790 -35.32 -1.71 20.00
C LEU A 790 -35.91 -0.99 18.78
N PHE A 791 -36.82 -1.63 18.06
CA PHE A 791 -37.47 -1.12 16.86
C PHE A 791 -38.97 -1.39 16.89
N GLU A 792 -39.73 -0.44 16.37
CA GLU A 792 -41.17 -0.54 16.19
C GLU A 792 -41.54 -0.65 14.72
N GLU A 793 -42.51 -1.50 14.41
CA GLU A 793 -43.05 -1.65 13.06
C GLU A 793 -44.25 -0.72 12.89
N VAL A 794 -44.24 0.02 11.79
CA VAL A 794 -45.28 0.98 11.44
C VAL A 794 -45.94 0.51 10.15
N SER A 795 -47.27 0.38 10.20
CA SER A 795 -48.13 0.13 9.03
C SER A 795 -48.96 1.38 8.72
N ASN A 796 -49.71 1.39 7.61
CA ASN A 796 -50.55 2.52 7.18
C ASN A 796 -49.77 3.77 6.74
N GLY A 797 -48.55 3.59 6.23
CA GLY A 797 -47.75 4.64 5.61
C GLY A 797 -47.54 5.89 6.48
N THR A 798 -47.79 7.06 5.91
CA THR A 798 -47.57 8.36 6.57
C THR A 798 -48.45 8.57 7.80
N VAL A 799 -49.66 8.00 7.82
CA VAL A 799 -50.60 8.10 8.96
C VAL A 799 -50.02 7.40 10.18
N GLY A 800 -49.68 6.11 10.05
CA GLY A 800 -49.14 5.35 11.18
C GLY A 800 -47.80 5.90 11.66
N LEU A 801 -46.98 6.45 10.75
CA LEU A 801 -45.72 7.09 11.15
C LEU A 801 -45.98 8.36 11.97
N ALA A 802 -46.95 9.18 11.58
CA ALA A 802 -47.32 10.38 12.31
C ALA A 802 -47.92 10.06 13.70
N GLU A 803 -48.73 8.98 13.79
CA GLU A 803 -49.28 8.48 15.05
C GLU A 803 -48.17 8.03 16.03
N LEU A 804 -47.18 7.25 15.56
CA LEU A 804 -46.06 6.81 16.39
C LEU A 804 -45.21 8.00 16.87
N LEU A 805 -44.95 8.96 15.98
CA LEU A 805 -44.12 10.12 16.28
C LEU A 805 -44.83 11.15 17.15
N GLY A 806 -46.17 11.15 17.18
CA GLY A 806 -46.98 12.15 17.87
C GLY A 806 -47.02 13.51 17.16
N CYS A 807 -46.96 13.53 15.82
CA CYS A 807 -46.94 14.75 15.02
C CYS A 807 -48.03 14.79 13.93
N GLU A 808 -48.15 15.90 13.19
CA GLU A 808 -49.13 16.02 12.09
C GLU A 808 -48.72 15.21 10.85
N GLU A 809 -49.66 14.45 10.25
CA GLU A 809 -49.40 13.65 9.04
C GLU A 809 -48.86 14.49 7.87
N GLN A 810 -49.37 15.71 7.72
CA GLN A 810 -48.92 16.61 6.65
C GLN A 810 -47.43 16.94 6.78
N THR A 811 -46.91 17.07 8.00
CA THR A 811 -45.48 17.33 8.22
C THR A 811 -44.61 16.16 7.76
N ILE A 812 -45.08 14.93 7.95
CA ILE A 812 -44.41 13.72 7.45
C ILE A 812 -44.45 13.68 5.91
N LYS A 813 -45.63 13.89 5.31
CA LYS A 813 -45.78 13.94 3.85
C LYS A 813 -44.82 14.94 3.21
N ASP A 814 -44.77 16.17 3.75
CA ASP A 814 -43.89 17.22 3.24
C ASP A 814 -42.41 16.86 3.40
N THR A 815 -42.04 16.30 4.56
CA THR A 815 -40.65 15.88 4.84
C THR A 815 -40.18 14.77 3.90
N LEU A 816 -41.02 13.76 3.65
CA LEU A 816 -40.68 12.65 2.75
C LEU A 816 -40.67 13.10 1.28
N ALA A 817 -41.60 13.96 0.87
CA ALA A 817 -41.61 14.55 -0.47
C ALA A 817 -40.37 15.43 -0.72
N GLU A 818 -39.95 16.24 0.27
CA GLU A 818 -38.72 17.03 0.22
C GLU A 818 -37.49 16.11 0.03
N TYR A 819 -37.41 15.01 0.79
CA TYR A 819 -36.33 14.03 0.67
C TYR A 819 -36.31 13.34 -0.69
N ALA A 820 -37.46 12.90 -1.20
CA ALA A 820 -37.60 12.28 -2.50
C ALA A 820 -37.17 13.22 -3.65
N SER A 821 -37.52 14.51 -3.53
CA SER A 821 -37.10 15.56 -4.47
C SER A 821 -35.59 15.78 -4.42
N ALA A 822 -35.01 15.91 -3.22
CA ALA A 822 -33.56 16.04 -3.04
C ALA A 822 -32.79 14.83 -3.59
N CYS A 823 -33.31 13.61 -3.41
CA CYS A 823 -32.75 12.39 -3.98
C CYS A 823 -32.71 12.44 -5.52
N ALA A 824 -33.77 12.96 -6.16
CA ALA A 824 -33.81 13.13 -7.61
C ALA A 824 -32.84 14.21 -8.10
N GLN A 825 -32.70 15.30 -7.35
CA GLN A 825 -31.77 16.40 -7.64
C GLN A 825 -30.31 16.10 -7.28
N LYS A 826 -30.04 14.98 -6.57
CA LYS A 826 -28.74 14.59 -6.01
C LYS A 826 -28.14 15.59 -5.00
N ILE A 827 -28.95 16.51 -4.49
CA ILE A 827 -28.55 17.45 -3.44
C ILE A 827 -29.77 17.88 -2.61
N CYS A 828 -29.63 17.89 -1.29
CA CYS A 828 -30.61 18.45 -0.37
C CYS A 828 -30.15 19.84 0.08
N GLN A 829 -30.78 20.91 -0.42
CA GLN A 829 -30.41 22.29 -0.07
C GLN A 829 -30.52 22.58 1.43
N LYS A 830 -31.50 21.96 2.12
CA LYS A 830 -31.74 22.14 3.56
C LYS A 830 -30.64 21.55 4.45
N THR A 831 -30.09 20.40 4.05
CA THR A 831 -29.15 19.64 4.91
C THR A 831 -27.75 19.52 4.32
N GLY A 832 -27.53 19.92 3.07
CA GLY A 832 -26.28 19.73 2.34
C GLY A 832 -26.01 18.28 1.91
N LYS A 833 -26.95 17.35 2.13
CA LYS A 833 -26.81 15.93 1.78
C LYS A 833 -26.69 15.74 0.27
N THR A 834 -25.68 14.99 -0.17
CA THR A 834 -25.40 14.69 -1.60
C THR A 834 -25.42 13.20 -1.93
N VAL A 835 -25.44 12.33 -0.93
CA VAL A 835 -25.45 10.86 -1.11
C VAL A 835 -26.77 10.31 -0.55
N PHE A 836 -27.54 9.61 -1.38
CA PHE A 836 -28.86 9.07 -1.06
C PHE A 836 -28.88 7.56 -1.33
N PRO A 837 -28.55 6.72 -0.34
CA PRO A 837 -28.46 5.28 -0.55
C PRO A 837 -29.80 4.64 -0.92
N SER A 838 -30.91 5.14 -0.39
CA SER A 838 -32.28 4.64 -0.65
C SER A 838 -33.25 5.81 -0.75
N LYS A 839 -34.36 5.60 -1.48
CA LYS A 839 -35.38 6.63 -1.70
C LYS A 839 -36.56 6.38 -0.75
N VAL A 840 -36.60 7.13 0.35
CA VAL A 840 -37.74 7.16 1.27
C VAL A 840 -38.77 8.16 0.75
N THR A 841 -40.05 7.77 0.67
CA THR A 841 -41.11 8.59 0.07
C THR A 841 -42.42 8.51 0.84
N GLU A 842 -43.31 9.47 0.61
CA GLU A 842 -44.68 9.49 1.12
C GLU A 842 -45.55 8.33 0.62
N LYS A 843 -45.08 7.57 -0.37
CA LYS A 843 -45.79 6.39 -0.92
C LYS A 843 -45.47 5.09 -0.20
N ASP A 844 -44.42 5.09 0.65
CA ASP A 844 -44.04 3.91 1.42
C ASP A 844 -45.16 3.53 2.41
N GLN A 845 -45.59 2.27 2.38
CA GLN A 845 -46.75 1.79 3.17
C GLN A 845 -46.37 1.25 4.55
N SER A 846 -45.08 0.97 4.77
CA SER A 846 -44.57 0.39 6.01
C SER A 846 -43.20 0.95 6.36
N PHE A 847 -42.94 1.15 7.65
CA PHE A 847 -41.65 1.60 8.16
C PHE A 847 -41.21 0.77 9.35
N VAL A 848 -39.91 0.83 9.64
CA VAL A 848 -39.32 0.38 10.90
C VAL A 848 -38.61 1.56 11.53
N VAL A 849 -38.91 1.82 12.81
CA VAL A 849 -38.54 3.05 13.51
C VAL A 849 -37.81 2.72 14.81
N ALA A 850 -36.70 3.40 15.08
CA ALA A 850 -35.98 3.30 16.36
C ALA A 850 -35.82 4.68 17.01
N ARG A 851 -35.76 4.68 18.35
CA ARG A 851 -35.36 5.84 19.15
C ARG A 851 -33.85 5.81 19.34
N ILE A 852 -33.19 6.92 19.01
CA ILE A 852 -31.73 7.02 19.03
C ILE A 852 -31.25 8.19 19.88
N THR A 853 -30.10 8.05 20.53
CA THR A 853 -29.41 9.16 21.21
C THR A 853 -27.89 9.08 21.01
N PRO A 854 -27.17 10.21 21.06
CA PRO A 854 -25.72 10.21 21.10
C PRO A 854 -25.16 9.50 22.35
N CYS A 855 -24.14 8.65 22.17
CA CYS A 855 -23.47 7.92 23.25
C CYS A 855 -21.95 7.88 23.06
N ILE A 856 -21.18 7.70 24.13
CA ILE A 856 -19.74 7.43 24.06
C ILE A 856 -19.51 6.12 23.29
N HIS A 857 -18.57 6.16 22.35
CA HIS A 857 -18.35 5.02 21.47
C HIS A 857 -16.88 4.71 21.20
N TYR A 858 -16.04 5.73 21.03
CA TYR A 858 -14.63 5.53 20.75
C TYR A 858 -13.78 6.60 21.42
N CYS A 859 -12.65 6.21 22.00
CA CYS A 859 -11.65 7.11 22.54
C CYS A 859 -10.53 7.28 21.52
N MET A 860 -10.42 8.45 20.87
CA MET A 860 -9.35 8.68 19.89
C MET A 860 -8.01 9.00 20.57
N GLY A 861 -8.05 9.47 21.81
CA GLY A 861 -6.86 9.66 22.62
C GLY A 861 -6.35 8.38 23.23
N GLY A 862 -5.03 8.30 23.37
CA GLY A 862 -4.36 7.13 23.93
C GLY A 862 -2.85 7.29 23.95
N LEU A 863 -2.15 6.15 24.02
CA LEU A 863 -0.70 6.08 23.92
C LEU A 863 -0.23 6.63 22.57
N GLU A 864 0.67 7.60 22.62
CA GLU A 864 1.29 8.12 21.42
C GLU A 864 2.26 7.10 20.83
N ILE A 865 2.08 6.75 19.56
CA ILE A 865 2.89 5.75 18.85
C ILE A 865 3.62 6.33 17.64
N SER A 866 4.70 5.67 17.22
CA SER A 866 5.27 5.86 15.88
C SER A 866 4.45 5.10 14.82
N PRO A 867 4.65 5.36 13.51
CA PRO A 867 4.05 4.54 12.46
C PRO A 867 4.46 3.05 12.50
N SER A 868 5.50 2.70 13.27
CA SER A 868 5.92 1.31 13.54
C SER A 868 5.26 0.70 14.78
N GLY A 869 4.31 1.40 15.41
CA GLY A 869 3.65 0.95 16.65
C GLY A 869 4.50 1.07 17.92
N GLU A 870 5.67 1.72 17.86
CA GLU A 870 6.54 1.93 19.03
C GLU A 870 5.93 2.99 19.95
N VAL A 871 5.80 2.71 21.25
CA VAL A 871 5.28 3.70 22.21
C VAL A 871 6.31 4.80 22.44
N LEU A 872 5.87 6.05 22.39
CA LEU A 872 6.74 7.23 22.48
C LEU A 872 6.72 7.86 23.88
N THR A 873 7.87 8.39 24.29
CA THR A 873 8.02 9.18 25.53
C THR A 873 7.46 10.59 25.33
N ARG A 874 7.22 11.29 26.44
CA ARG A 874 6.96 12.74 26.41
C ARG A 874 8.17 13.46 25.78
N LYS A 875 7.92 14.59 25.12
CA LYS A 875 8.98 15.44 24.57
C LYS A 875 9.80 16.05 25.71
N ASP A 876 11.12 15.84 25.72
CA ASP A 876 12.07 16.44 26.64
C ASP A 876 13.23 17.15 25.90
N GLY A 877 13.75 18.23 26.51
CA GLY A 877 14.88 19.02 26.01
C GLY A 877 14.57 19.99 24.86
N ALA A 878 15.42 20.99 24.65
CA ALA A 878 15.15 22.10 23.72
C ALA A 878 15.32 21.77 22.21
N MET A 879 15.56 20.50 21.85
CA MET A 879 15.42 19.98 20.48
C MET A 879 14.26 18.96 20.34
N GLY A 880 13.54 18.69 21.43
CA GLY A 880 12.22 18.05 21.46
C GLY A 880 12.00 16.83 20.56
N LYS A 881 12.96 15.89 20.50
CA LYS A 881 12.74 14.61 19.80
C LYS A 881 12.06 13.65 20.77
N ARG A 882 10.86 13.18 20.42
CA ARG A 882 10.22 12.06 21.13
C ARG A 882 11.13 10.83 20.99
N SER A 883 11.50 10.23 22.11
CA SER A 883 12.19 8.94 22.13
C SER A 883 11.14 7.83 22.19
N LYS A 884 11.54 6.59 21.89
CA LYS A 884 10.68 5.42 22.11
C LYS A 884 10.97 4.80 23.45
N ILE A 885 9.95 4.18 24.04
CA ILE A 885 10.13 3.29 25.17
C ILE A 885 10.57 1.95 24.61
N HIS A 886 11.78 1.52 24.98
CA HIS A 886 12.35 0.31 24.40
C HIS A 886 11.52 -0.92 24.76
N ARG A 887 11.34 -1.81 23.77
CA ARG A 887 10.59 -3.08 23.88
C ARG A 887 9.10 -2.93 24.18
N LEU A 888 8.54 -1.72 24.07
CA LEU A 888 7.11 -1.46 24.26
C LEU A 888 6.44 -0.98 22.97
N PHE A 889 5.40 -1.70 22.57
CA PHE A 889 4.58 -1.40 21.41
C PHE A 889 3.10 -1.27 21.81
N ALA A 890 2.30 -0.62 20.97
CA ALA A 890 0.86 -0.55 21.17
C ALA A 890 0.10 -0.50 19.83
N ALA A 891 -1.13 -1.02 19.83
CA ALA A 891 -1.99 -1.02 18.66
C ALA A 891 -3.50 -1.00 19.02
N GLY A 892 -4.31 -0.42 18.13
CA GLY A 892 -5.76 -0.29 18.32
C GLY A 892 -6.15 0.89 19.22
N GLU A 893 -7.35 0.84 19.80
CA GLU A 893 -7.96 1.98 20.53
C GLU A 893 -7.22 2.42 21.80
N CYS A 894 -6.25 1.65 22.30
CA CYS A 894 -5.37 2.13 23.38
C CYS A 894 -4.33 3.15 22.89
N THR A 895 -4.25 3.41 21.59
CA THR A 895 -3.32 4.34 20.96
C THR A 895 -4.03 5.64 20.57
N GLY A 896 -3.25 6.72 20.45
CA GLY A 896 -3.72 8.03 20.02
C GLY A 896 -2.87 8.60 18.89
N GLY A 897 -3.42 9.61 18.20
CA GLY A 897 -2.76 10.31 17.10
C GLY A 897 -3.08 9.77 15.71
N VAL A 898 -3.85 8.68 15.57
CA VAL A 898 -4.31 8.22 14.23
C VAL A 898 -5.54 9.02 13.77
N HIS A 899 -6.53 9.16 14.66
CA HIS A 899 -7.87 9.67 14.29
C HIS A 899 -8.15 11.12 14.68
N GLY A 900 -7.23 11.76 15.40
CA GLY A 900 -7.39 13.12 15.93
C GLY A 900 -8.70 13.31 16.70
N GLY A 901 -9.39 14.42 16.45
CA GLY A 901 -10.62 14.83 17.10
C GLY A 901 -11.88 14.07 16.71
N ASN A 902 -11.90 13.29 15.63
CA ASN A 902 -13.04 12.41 15.30
C ASN A 902 -12.65 11.29 14.31
N ARG A 903 -12.95 10.05 14.71
CA ARG A 903 -12.68 8.85 13.90
C ARG A 903 -13.69 8.64 12.76
N LEU A 904 -13.18 8.31 11.58
CA LEU A 904 -13.98 7.90 10.43
C LEU A 904 -14.59 6.50 10.66
N GLY A 905 -15.89 6.33 10.36
CA GLY A 905 -16.56 5.03 10.49
C GLY A 905 -15.85 3.95 9.67
N GLY A 906 -15.55 2.80 10.29
CA GLY A 906 -14.79 1.68 9.69
C GLY A 906 -13.27 1.69 9.93
N ASN A 907 -12.66 2.85 10.28
CA ASN A 907 -11.20 2.92 10.50
C ASN A 907 -10.72 2.21 11.78
N SER A 908 -11.59 1.94 12.77
CA SER A 908 -11.17 1.30 14.03
C SER A 908 -10.72 -0.15 13.83
N LEU A 909 -11.45 -0.94 13.04
CA LEU A 909 -11.04 -2.30 12.71
C LEU A 909 -9.80 -2.29 11.81
N LEU A 910 -9.72 -1.33 10.89
CA LEU A 910 -8.56 -1.17 10.02
C LEU A 910 -7.29 -0.89 10.83
N GLU A 911 -7.35 0.06 11.78
CA GLU A 911 -6.24 0.37 12.68
C GLU A 911 -5.80 -0.85 13.50
N CYS A 912 -6.76 -1.63 14.02
CA CYS A 912 -6.46 -2.85 14.75
C CYS A 912 -5.62 -3.82 13.91
N VAL A 913 -6.01 -4.07 12.65
CA VAL A 913 -5.30 -5.01 11.80
C VAL A 913 -3.95 -4.45 11.35
N VAL A 914 -3.90 -3.20 10.88
CA VAL A 914 -2.67 -2.59 10.36
C VAL A 914 -1.61 -2.47 11.47
N PHE A 915 -1.93 -1.76 12.56
CA PHE A 915 -0.94 -1.54 13.61
C PHE A 915 -0.74 -2.77 14.48
N GLY A 916 -1.73 -3.67 14.60
CA GLY A 916 -1.55 -4.96 15.26
C GLY A 916 -0.50 -5.80 14.55
N ARG A 917 -0.62 -5.97 13.22
CA ARG A 917 0.37 -6.71 12.42
C ARG A 917 1.74 -6.04 12.48
N ILE A 918 1.82 -4.72 12.28
CA ILE A 918 3.09 -3.98 12.36
C ILE A 918 3.76 -4.17 13.73
N ALA A 919 3.02 -4.01 14.84
CA ALA A 919 3.56 -4.20 16.18
C ALA A 919 4.01 -5.64 16.43
N GLY A 920 3.27 -6.64 15.93
CA GLY A 920 3.64 -8.05 16.00
C GLY A 920 4.96 -8.35 15.27
N GLU A 921 5.11 -7.90 14.03
CA GLU A 921 6.36 -8.05 13.26
C GLU A 921 7.54 -7.39 13.97
N LYS A 922 7.34 -6.16 14.48
CA LYS A 922 8.41 -5.39 15.14
C LYS A 922 8.80 -5.94 16.51
N ALA A 923 7.85 -6.45 17.28
CA ALA A 923 8.12 -7.09 18.55
C ALA A 923 8.84 -8.43 18.37
N ALA A 924 8.50 -9.20 17.33
CA ALA A 924 9.21 -10.44 17.00
C ALA A 924 10.66 -10.16 16.55
N ALA A 925 10.88 -9.07 15.82
CA ALA A 925 12.19 -8.61 15.37
C ALA A 925 13.02 -7.89 16.45
N ILE A 926 12.68 -8.02 17.74
CA ILE A 926 13.31 -7.21 18.79
C ILE A 926 14.77 -7.61 19.05
N ASN A 927 15.10 -8.89 18.88
CA ASN A 927 16.43 -9.44 19.05
C ASN A 927 17.09 -9.65 17.67
N GLN A 928 18.25 -9.05 17.45
CA GLN A 928 18.98 -9.08 16.18
C GLN A 928 20.33 -9.75 16.39
N LYS A 929 20.75 -10.58 15.43
CA LYS A 929 22.06 -11.26 15.46
C LYS A 929 23.23 -10.27 15.49
N GLU A 930 23.04 -9.14 14.80
CA GLU A 930 24.03 -8.07 14.68
C GLU A 930 23.49 -6.76 15.25
N GLN A 931 24.30 -6.09 16.06
CA GLN A 931 23.92 -4.81 16.70
C GLN A 931 23.78 -3.68 15.68
N GLY A 932 24.61 -3.65 14.64
CA GLY A 932 24.60 -2.66 13.56
C GLY A 932 24.13 -3.29 12.26
N LEU A 933 23.24 -2.61 11.53
CA LEU A 933 22.68 -3.16 10.28
C LEU A 933 23.64 -3.05 9.09
N LEU A 934 24.18 -1.85 8.85
CA LEU A 934 24.85 -1.52 7.59
C LEU A 934 26.36 -1.68 7.70
N SER A 935 26.95 -2.30 6.67
CA SER A 935 28.40 -2.42 6.50
C SER A 935 28.82 -2.00 5.08
N SER A 936 30.11 -1.82 4.86
CA SER A 936 30.64 -1.43 3.55
C SER A 936 30.46 -2.57 2.55
N GLY A 937 29.86 -2.28 1.39
CA GLY A 937 29.72 -3.24 0.28
C GLY A 937 28.61 -4.29 0.44
N THR A 938 27.93 -4.35 1.58
CA THR A 938 26.81 -5.28 1.81
C THR A 938 25.48 -4.54 1.65
N TRP A 939 24.67 -4.96 0.67
CA TRP A 939 23.35 -4.39 0.41
C TRP A 939 22.27 -5.17 1.15
N LEU A 940 21.51 -4.49 2.01
CA LEU A 940 20.42 -5.07 2.79
C LEU A 940 19.10 -4.32 2.54
N PRO A 941 17.95 -5.01 2.57
CA PRO A 941 16.66 -4.37 2.34
C PRO A 941 16.19 -3.56 3.56
N VAL A 942 15.76 -2.33 3.35
CA VAL A 942 15.11 -1.48 4.36
C VAL A 942 13.73 -1.05 3.91
N LYS A 943 12.81 -0.87 4.86
CA LYS A 943 11.44 -0.42 4.59
C LYS A 943 11.31 1.08 4.80
N LEU A 944 10.65 1.77 3.88
CA LEU A 944 10.24 3.16 4.07
C LEU A 944 9.13 3.19 5.13
N ARG A 945 9.36 3.90 6.23
CA ARG A 945 8.38 4.06 7.30
C ARG A 945 7.42 5.20 7.01
N GLU A 946 7.97 6.36 6.71
CA GLU A 946 7.22 7.60 6.57
C GLU A 946 8.05 8.62 5.80
N ILE A 947 7.34 9.52 5.14
CA ILE A 947 7.89 10.70 4.50
C ILE A 947 7.39 11.89 5.30
N ARG A 948 8.30 12.77 5.70
CA ARG A 948 7.97 13.99 6.43
C ARG A 948 8.37 15.17 5.59
N ASP A 949 7.37 15.95 5.17
CA ASP A 949 7.66 17.20 4.50
C ASP A 949 8.45 18.12 5.43
N THR A 950 9.29 18.97 4.86
CA THR A 950 9.96 20.04 5.62
C THR A 950 9.05 21.24 5.85
N ASP A 951 7.73 21.03 5.72
CA ASP A 951 6.58 21.92 5.99
C ASP A 951 6.64 23.33 5.37
N GLU A 952 7.37 23.51 4.27
CA GLU A 952 7.73 24.81 3.65
C GLU A 952 8.55 25.76 4.56
N LYS A 953 8.45 25.61 5.89
CA LYS A 953 9.12 26.36 6.95
C LYS A 953 10.62 26.02 7.03
N TYR A 954 11.00 24.81 6.65
CA TYR A 954 12.37 24.30 6.76
C TYR A 954 12.97 23.91 5.41
N GLY A 955 12.46 24.44 4.28
CA GLY A 955 12.96 24.22 2.91
C GLY A 955 11.85 23.87 1.91
N HIS A 956 11.91 24.45 0.71
CA HIS A 956 11.01 24.09 -0.40
C HIS A 956 11.60 22.90 -1.18
N ASN A 957 10.72 22.04 -1.70
CA ASN A 957 11.09 20.86 -2.49
C ASN A 957 12.06 19.91 -1.78
N THR A 958 11.96 19.76 -0.45
CA THR A 958 12.71 18.77 0.32
C THR A 958 11.80 17.99 1.25
N ALA A 959 12.16 16.75 1.54
CA ALA A 959 11.49 15.91 2.53
C ALA A 959 12.48 15.02 3.26
N VAL A 960 12.13 14.64 4.49
CA VAL A 960 12.85 13.63 5.27
C VAL A 960 12.21 12.29 5.02
N TYR A 961 12.99 11.37 4.45
CA TYR A 961 12.59 9.98 4.29
C TYR A 961 13.17 9.18 5.45
N ARG A 962 12.29 8.52 6.21
CA ARG A 962 12.68 7.68 7.32
C ARG A 962 12.53 6.22 6.94
N PHE A 963 13.63 5.49 6.99
CA PHE A 963 13.66 4.04 6.77
C PHE A 963 13.79 3.31 8.09
N GLU A 964 13.19 2.12 8.16
CA GLU A 964 13.32 1.19 9.29
C GLU A 964 14.54 0.31 9.11
N LEU A 965 15.29 0.14 10.19
CA LEU A 965 16.22 -0.97 10.33
C LEU A 965 15.44 -2.27 10.61
N HIS A 966 16.10 -3.42 10.52
CA HIS A 966 15.43 -4.71 10.65
C HIS A 966 14.83 -4.89 12.06
N GLY A 967 15.61 -4.57 13.09
CA GLY A 967 15.16 -4.58 14.48
C GLY A 967 15.00 -3.17 15.07
N SER A 968 13.98 -2.97 15.92
CA SER A 968 13.77 -1.67 16.57
C SER A 968 14.87 -1.31 17.57
N MET A 969 15.66 -2.26 18.06
CA MET A 969 16.80 -2.02 18.95
C MET A 969 18.14 -1.88 18.20
N GLN A 970 18.16 -2.15 16.90
CA GLN A 970 19.37 -2.14 16.08
C GLN A 970 19.87 -0.71 15.84
N THR A 971 21.18 -0.52 15.73
CA THR A 971 21.78 0.75 15.29
C THR A 971 22.16 0.66 13.81
N THR A 972 22.57 1.78 13.21
CA THR A 972 22.92 1.74 11.77
C THR A 972 24.20 0.95 11.49
N GLY A 973 25.09 0.77 12.48
CA GLY A 973 26.43 0.19 12.28
C GLY A 973 27.45 1.15 11.65
N LEU A 974 27.08 2.42 11.42
CA LEU A 974 27.94 3.41 10.76
C LEU A 974 28.68 4.31 11.77
N GLU A 975 29.76 4.94 11.35
CA GLU A 975 30.37 6.07 12.06
C GLU A 975 29.73 7.41 11.65
N VAL A 976 29.88 8.45 12.48
CA VAL A 976 29.33 9.80 12.20
C VAL A 976 29.98 10.36 10.92
N GLY A 977 29.15 10.86 10.01
CA GLY A 977 29.57 11.43 8.74
C GLY A 977 29.86 10.41 7.64
N ARG A 978 29.54 9.12 7.84
CA ARG A 978 29.45 8.16 6.73
C ARG A 978 28.18 8.36 5.93
N TYR A 979 28.28 8.18 4.63
CA TYR A 979 27.12 8.19 3.74
C TYR A 979 26.67 6.76 3.43
N ILE A 980 25.47 6.65 2.86
CA ILE A 980 24.85 5.39 2.45
C ILE A 980 24.60 5.40 0.94
N GLY A 981 24.58 4.22 0.36
CA GLY A 981 24.01 4.00 -0.97
C GLY A 981 22.58 3.49 -0.81
N ILE A 982 21.69 4.01 -1.64
CA ILE A 982 20.32 3.53 -1.80
C ILE A 982 20.17 3.03 -3.21
N LYS A 983 19.69 1.81 -3.35
CA LYS A 983 19.51 1.12 -4.63
C LYS A 983 18.09 0.58 -4.71
N GLY A 984 17.43 0.83 -5.83
CA GLY A 984 16.12 0.25 -6.10
C GLY A 984 15.83 0.23 -7.59
N GLU A 985 14.64 -0.25 -7.93
CA GLU A 985 14.20 -0.44 -9.31
C GLU A 985 13.13 0.60 -9.65
N ILE A 986 13.31 1.33 -10.74
CA ILE A 986 12.27 2.21 -11.31
C ILE A 986 12.23 2.01 -12.81
N ASP A 987 11.05 1.76 -13.36
CA ASP A 987 10.87 1.47 -14.80
C ASP A 987 11.78 0.33 -15.31
N GLY A 988 12.15 -0.59 -14.40
CA GLY A 988 13.13 -1.64 -14.59
C GLY A 988 14.55 -1.25 -14.23
N ASP A 989 14.95 -0.01 -14.48
CA ASP A 989 16.33 0.40 -14.27
C ASP A 989 16.70 0.35 -12.79
N THR A 990 17.86 -0.29 -12.50
CA THR A 990 18.46 -0.21 -11.17
C THR A 990 19.07 1.16 -11.00
N VAL A 991 18.43 2.00 -10.19
CA VAL A 991 18.95 3.32 -9.84
C VAL A 991 19.66 3.24 -8.50
N THR A 992 20.84 3.86 -8.44
CA THR A 992 21.60 4.01 -7.20
C THR A 992 21.84 5.49 -6.95
N GLY A 993 21.61 5.94 -5.74
CA GLY A 993 22.03 7.26 -5.29
C GLY A 993 22.65 7.21 -3.90
N PHE A 994 23.41 8.24 -3.59
CA PHE A 994 24.18 8.34 -2.36
C PHE A 994 23.64 9.46 -1.50
N TYR A 995 23.42 9.17 -0.23
CA TYR A 995 22.82 10.09 0.72
C TYR A 995 23.57 10.07 2.03
N SER A 996 23.73 11.23 2.64
CA SER A 996 24.26 11.34 3.99
C SER A 996 23.08 11.25 4.97
N PRO A 997 23.08 10.29 5.92
CA PRO A 997 22.05 10.22 6.93
C PRO A 997 22.04 11.49 7.78
N ILE A 998 20.85 11.94 8.18
CA ILE A 998 20.67 13.02 9.17
C ILE A 998 20.38 12.46 10.57
N SER A 999 20.06 11.17 10.68
CA SER A 999 19.98 10.42 11.93
C SER A 999 21.38 10.11 12.46
N ARG A 1000 21.53 10.06 13.78
CA ARG A 1000 22.81 9.67 14.37
C ARG A 1000 22.99 8.15 14.27
N PRO A 1001 24.22 7.63 14.19
CA PRO A 1001 24.40 6.18 14.10
C PRO A 1001 23.80 5.38 15.26
N GLU A 1002 23.78 5.97 16.46
CA GLU A 1002 23.19 5.39 17.67
C GLU A 1002 21.67 5.52 17.77
N ASP A 1003 21.00 6.22 16.83
CA ASP A 1003 19.53 6.27 16.82
C ASP A 1003 18.96 4.87 16.51
N ASN A 1004 18.29 4.23 17.48
CA ASN A 1004 17.82 2.84 17.31
C ASN A 1004 16.66 2.71 16.30
N GLY A 1005 16.73 1.68 15.46
CA GLY A 1005 15.66 1.15 14.63
C GLY A 1005 15.33 1.95 13.38
N VAL A 1006 15.98 3.09 13.15
CA VAL A 1006 15.66 3.97 12.02
C VAL A 1006 16.90 4.65 11.43
N ILE A 1007 16.81 4.99 10.15
CA ILE A 1007 17.77 5.86 9.47
C ILE A 1007 17.03 6.92 8.65
N ASP A 1008 17.41 8.18 8.84
CA ASP A 1008 16.77 9.33 8.19
C ASP A 1008 17.68 9.91 7.12
N ILE A 1009 17.12 10.24 5.95
CA ILE A 1009 17.80 11.01 4.92
C ILE A 1009 17.02 12.27 4.59
N LEU A 1010 17.73 13.34 4.20
CA LEU A 1010 17.14 14.52 3.58
C LEU A 1010 17.25 14.38 2.06
N CYS A 1011 16.13 14.47 1.35
CA CYS A 1011 16.10 14.37 -0.10
C CYS A 1011 15.39 15.58 -0.73
N ARG A 1012 15.79 15.95 -1.94
CA ARG A 1012 14.98 16.82 -2.80
C ARG A 1012 13.75 16.06 -3.28
N THR A 1013 12.64 16.74 -3.49
CA THR A 1013 11.40 16.16 -4.01
C THR A 1013 11.11 16.60 -5.45
N ASP A 1014 11.93 17.47 -6.05
CA ASP A 1014 11.77 17.89 -7.45
C ASP A 1014 12.59 17.05 -8.45
N GLU A 1015 12.10 16.97 -9.69
CA GLU A 1015 12.66 16.12 -10.77
C GLU A 1015 14.11 16.47 -11.14
N LYS A 1016 14.61 17.65 -10.73
CA LYS A 1016 16.02 18.06 -10.91
C LYS A 1016 16.99 17.10 -10.21
N GLY A 1017 16.52 16.30 -9.26
CA GLY A 1017 17.32 15.30 -8.55
C GLY A 1017 17.61 14.01 -9.33
N GLY A 1018 17.03 13.83 -10.52
CA GLY A 1018 17.32 12.68 -11.39
C GLY A 1018 16.62 11.37 -10.97
N PRO A 1019 17.02 10.23 -11.56
CA PRO A 1019 16.28 8.97 -11.47
C PRO A 1019 16.08 8.43 -10.04
N ILE A 1020 17.05 8.62 -9.14
CA ILE A 1020 16.93 8.19 -7.75
C ILE A 1020 15.86 8.98 -6.97
N VAL A 1021 15.69 10.27 -7.26
CA VAL A 1021 14.62 11.08 -6.65
C VAL A 1021 13.26 10.62 -7.15
N ASN A 1022 13.15 10.26 -8.43
CA ASN A 1022 11.92 9.67 -8.96
C ASN A 1022 11.58 8.34 -8.27
N LEU A 1023 12.57 7.50 -7.99
CA LEU A 1023 12.37 6.28 -7.19
C LEU A 1023 11.82 6.64 -5.82
N LEU A 1024 12.51 7.51 -5.07
CA LEU A 1024 12.09 7.88 -3.71
C LEU A 1024 10.69 8.51 -3.68
N ASN A 1025 10.37 9.40 -4.62
CA ASN A 1025 9.05 10.02 -4.75
C ASN A 1025 7.93 9.03 -5.12
N SER A 1026 8.27 7.89 -5.73
CA SER A 1026 7.31 6.82 -6.07
C SER A 1026 7.03 5.86 -4.91
N MET A 1027 7.89 5.86 -3.88
CA MET A 1027 7.74 4.97 -2.73
C MET A 1027 6.61 5.44 -1.81
N GLN A 1028 5.95 4.49 -1.16
CA GLN A 1028 4.96 4.74 -0.12
C GLN A 1028 5.37 4.03 1.18
N PRO A 1029 4.83 4.41 2.35
CA PRO A 1029 5.03 3.66 3.59
C PRO A 1029 4.79 2.16 3.39
N GLY A 1030 5.77 1.34 3.80
CA GLY A 1030 5.80 -0.10 3.59
C GLY A 1030 6.57 -0.57 2.36
N SER A 1031 6.87 0.31 1.39
CA SER A 1031 7.75 0.00 0.26
C SER A 1031 9.18 -0.25 0.75
N SER A 1032 9.90 -1.14 0.06
CA SER A 1032 11.28 -1.50 0.41
C SER A 1032 12.29 -1.11 -0.67
N CYS A 1033 13.51 -0.74 -0.27
CA CYS A 1033 14.66 -0.56 -1.16
C CYS A 1033 15.92 -1.19 -0.54
N MET A 1034 17.01 -1.30 -1.30
CA MET A 1034 18.28 -1.80 -0.80
C MET A 1034 19.15 -0.65 -0.29
N MET A 1035 19.85 -0.87 0.81
CA MET A 1035 20.73 0.11 1.45
C MET A 1035 22.06 -0.53 1.85
N ALA A 1036 23.15 0.23 1.72
CA ALA A 1036 24.49 -0.19 2.13
C ALA A 1036 25.25 0.98 2.74
N GLY A 1037 26.13 0.68 3.70
CA GLY A 1037 27.09 1.67 4.20
C GLY A 1037 28.14 1.96 3.14
N MET A 1038 28.52 3.23 2.97
CA MET A 1038 29.53 3.64 2.00
C MET A 1038 30.69 4.38 2.69
N GLY A 1039 31.47 5.16 1.94
CA GLY A 1039 32.56 5.98 2.47
C GLY A 1039 32.10 7.12 3.40
N GLY A 1040 32.94 8.14 3.54
CA GLY A 1040 32.64 9.34 4.32
C GLY A 1040 33.75 9.69 5.31
N VAL A 1041 33.55 10.79 6.04
CA VAL A 1041 34.57 11.36 6.96
C VAL A 1041 34.89 10.45 8.15
N LYS A 1042 33.99 9.53 8.54
CA LYS A 1042 34.21 8.55 9.63
C LYS A 1042 34.71 9.21 10.94
N LEU A 1043 33.94 10.16 11.46
CA LEU A 1043 34.20 10.76 12.77
C LEU A 1043 33.86 9.73 13.84
N LYS A 1044 34.88 9.26 14.55
CA LYS A 1044 34.70 8.33 15.67
C LYS A 1044 34.45 9.11 16.93
N GLN A 1045 33.39 8.76 17.64
CA GLN A 1045 33.11 9.32 18.95
C GLN A 1045 33.79 8.46 20.02
N ASP A 1046 34.56 9.09 20.90
CA ASP A 1046 35.11 8.44 22.08
C ASP A 1046 34.03 8.44 23.18
N SER A 1047 33.55 7.23 23.52
CA SER A 1047 32.52 7.02 24.52
C SER A 1047 33.00 7.24 25.97
N THR A 1048 34.31 7.33 26.19
CA THR A 1048 34.90 7.53 27.53
C THR A 1048 35.25 8.98 27.78
N THR A 1049 35.79 9.67 26.78
CA THR A 1049 36.23 11.07 26.94
C THR A 1049 35.21 12.09 26.41
N GLY A 1050 34.24 11.66 25.59
CA GLY A 1050 33.29 12.59 24.98
C GLY A 1050 33.93 13.50 23.94
N GLY A 1051 34.91 12.99 23.17
CA GLY A 1051 35.57 13.72 22.08
C GLY A 1051 35.36 13.06 20.72
N PHE A 1052 35.61 13.80 19.63
CA PHE A 1052 35.68 13.24 18.28
C PHE A 1052 37.12 12.93 17.91
N THR A 1053 37.32 11.86 17.13
CA THR A 1053 38.58 11.60 16.46
C THR A 1053 38.38 11.47 14.95
N TYR A 1054 39.33 11.99 14.19
CA TYR A 1054 39.39 11.89 12.74
C TYR A 1054 40.80 11.47 12.32
N GLN A 1055 40.92 10.32 11.66
CA GLN A 1055 42.20 9.73 11.28
C GLN A 1055 43.19 9.62 12.45
N GLY A 1056 42.69 9.29 13.65
CA GLY A 1056 43.48 9.15 14.88
C GLY A 1056 43.79 10.46 15.61
N ARG A 1057 43.46 11.63 15.06
CA ARG A 1057 43.63 12.93 15.73
C ARG A 1057 42.38 13.32 16.49
N SER A 1058 42.55 13.90 17.68
CA SER A 1058 41.45 14.47 18.46
C SER A 1058 40.94 15.77 17.83
N ILE A 1059 39.65 15.86 17.58
CA ILE A 1059 39.00 17.00 16.92
C ILE A 1059 38.13 17.77 17.90
N LYS A 1060 38.43 19.06 18.05
CA LYS A 1060 37.65 20.02 18.84
C LYS A 1060 36.99 21.09 17.98
N LYS A 1061 37.53 21.34 16.79
CA LYS A 1061 37.07 22.36 15.85
C LYS A 1061 36.53 21.68 14.60
N LEU A 1062 35.28 21.96 14.26
CA LEU A 1062 34.59 21.44 13.08
C LEU A 1062 34.17 22.60 12.19
N SER A 1063 34.65 22.61 10.94
CA SER A 1063 34.15 23.50 9.88
C SER A 1063 33.28 22.71 8.92
N LEU A 1064 32.10 23.22 8.57
CA LEU A 1064 31.15 22.55 7.68
C LEU A 1064 30.81 23.47 6.50
N LEU A 1065 31.20 23.07 5.29
CA LEU A 1065 30.93 23.78 4.04
C LEU A 1065 29.81 23.06 3.28
N CYS A 1066 28.63 23.66 3.25
CA CYS A 1066 27.42 23.03 2.72
C CYS A 1066 26.95 23.76 1.45
N GLY A 1067 26.60 23.01 0.40
CA GLY A 1067 25.97 23.56 -0.82
C GLY A 1067 24.66 22.86 -1.17
N GLY A 1068 23.55 23.59 -1.31
CA GLY A 1068 22.24 23.03 -1.69
C GLY A 1068 21.71 22.03 -0.65
N THR A 1069 21.46 20.76 -1.03
CA THR A 1069 21.07 19.71 -0.05
C THR A 1069 22.25 19.11 0.72
N GLY A 1070 23.49 19.57 0.47
CA GLY A 1070 24.71 19.13 1.16
C GLY A 1070 24.78 19.47 2.66
N LEU A 1071 23.71 19.99 3.25
CA LEU A 1071 23.60 20.20 4.71
C LEU A 1071 23.44 18.89 5.48
N ALA A 1072 23.02 17.78 4.84
CA ALA A 1072 22.70 16.55 5.55
C ALA A 1072 23.81 15.99 6.48
N PRO A 1073 25.09 15.89 6.07
CA PRO A 1073 26.17 15.51 6.98
C PRO A 1073 26.32 16.50 8.15
N ALA A 1074 26.12 17.79 7.90
CA ALA A 1074 26.21 18.81 8.94
C ALA A 1074 25.14 18.62 10.01
N VAL A 1075 23.90 18.30 9.62
CA VAL A 1075 22.83 17.98 10.57
C VAL A 1075 23.22 16.81 11.47
N GLN A 1076 23.75 15.72 10.89
CA GLN A 1076 24.18 14.55 11.65
C GLN A 1076 25.31 14.87 12.63
N VAL A 1077 26.36 15.54 12.15
CA VAL A 1077 27.54 15.92 12.94
C VAL A 1077 27.14 16.83 14.10
N VAL A 1078 26.33 17.86 13.83
CA VAL A 1078 25.86 18.79 14.86
C VAL A 1078 25.02 18.06 15.91
N ARG A 1079 24.11 17.17 15.49
CA ARG A 1079 23.31 16.36 16.42
C ARG A 1079 24.18 15.44 17.28
N ALA A 1080 25.18 14.79 16.70
CA ALA A 1080 26.12 13.96 17.45
C ALA A 1080 26.94 14.79 18.45
N TYR A 1081 27.42 15.97 18.04
CA TYR A 1081 28.18 16.88 18.89
C TYR A 1081 27.36 17.42 20.06
N VAL A 1082 26.12 17.85 19.82
CA VAL A 1082 25.21 18.32 20.89
C VAL A 1082 24.88 17.21 21.87
N ASN A 1083 24.65 15.99 21.39
CA ASN A 1083 24.42 14.82 22.25
C ASN A 1083 25.62 14.53 23.14
N MET A 1084 26.82 14.59 22.57
CA MET A 1084 28.08 14.39 23.29
C MET A 1084 28.24 15.41 24.42
N ILE A 1085 28.11 16.71 24.13
CA ILE A 1085 28.20 17.78 25.14
C ILE A 1085 27.13 17.62 26.23
N SER A 1086 25.95 17.11 25.87
CA SER A 1086 24.89 16.86 26.86
C SER A 1086 25.24 15.71 27.83
N LYS A 1087 26.04 14.72 27.38
CA LYS A 1087 26.51 13.60 28.21
C LYS A 1087 27.78 13.94 29.01
N PHE A 1088 28.62 14.82 28.48
CA PHE A 1088 29.89 15.27 29.07
C PHE A 1088 29.92 16.80 29.18
N PRO A 1089 29.15 17.40 30.09
CA PRO A 1089 29.06 18.86 30.22
C PRO A 1089 30.40 19.55 30.48
N GLU A 1090 31.36 18.84 31.09
CA GLU A 1090 32.72 19.29 31.33
C GLU A 1090 33.56 19.48 30.06
N GLN A 1091 33.15 18.87 28.94
CA GLN A 1091 33.77 19.09 27.62
C GLN A 1091 33.25 20.36 26.93
N MET A 1092 32.35 21.12 27.57
CA MET A 1092 31.81 22.35 27.01
C MET A 1092 32.90 23.45 26.98
N PRO A 1093 33.20 24.04 25.81
CA PRO A 1093 34.15 25.14 25.70
C PRO A 1093 33.72 26.33 26.55
N THR A 1094 34.68 26.96 27.22
CA THR A 1094 34.42 28.12 28.09
C THR A 1094 34.27 29.41 27.29
N ASN A 1095 34.82 29.44 26.06
CA ASN A 1095 34.66 30.54 25.11
C ASN A 1095 34.57 30.03 23.65
N PRO A 1096 34.02 30.85 22.72
CA PRO A 1096 33.79 30.45 21.32
C PRO A 1096 35.06 30.20 20.48
N GLY A 1097 36.27 30.40 21.03
CA GLY A 1097 37.54 30.18 20.34
C GLY A 1097 38.16 28.81 20.59
N GLU A 1098 37.73 28.11 21.63
CA GLU A 1098 38.33 26.85 22.11
C GLU A 1098 37.89 25.60 21.33
N GLY A 1099 36.70 25.63 20.73
CA GLY A 1099 36.15 24.50 19.98
C GLY A 1099 34.71 24.75 19.58
N GLY A 1100 34.16 23.87 18.74
CA GLY A 1100 32.78 23.95 18.27
C GLY A 1100 32.64 23.81 16.75
N VAL A 1101 31.40 23.97 16.29
CA VAL A 1101 30.96 23.76 14.91
C VAL A 1101 30.67 25.10 14.24
N LYS A 1102 31.38 25.38 13.13
CA LYS A 1102 31.15 26.55 12.26
C LYS A 1102 30.64 26.09 10.91
N ILE A 1103 29.49 26.61 10.48
CA ILE A 1103 28.82 26.20 9.25
C ILE A 1103 28.79 27.38 8.27
N VAL A 1104 29.18 27.14 7.03
CA VAL A 1104 28.88 28.04 5.90
C VAL A 1104 27.95 27.27 4.98
N TYR A 1105 26.75 27.78 4.76
CA TYR A 1105 25.71 27.12 3.98
C TYR A 1105 25.29 27.97 2.79
N ALA A 1106 25.61 27.50 1.59
CA ALA A 1106 25.35 28.18 0.34
C ALA A 1106 24.17 27.57 -0.43
N ALA A 1107 23.33 28.42 -1.01
CA ALA A 1107 22.23 27.99 -1.86
C ALA A 1107 21.91 29.02 -2.96
N GLU A 1108 21.11 28.62 -3.96
CA GLU A 1108 20.72 29.50 -5.06
C GLU A 1108 19.73 30.56 -4.58
N THR A 1109 18.64 30.15 -3.93
CA THR A 1109 17.64 31.03 -3.33
C THR A 1109 17.42 30.70 -1.85
N HIS A 1110 16.74 31.58 -1.12
CA HIS A 1110 16.34 31.29 0.27
C HIS A 1110 15.48 30.03 0.38
N GLY A 1111 14.67 29.75 -0.64
CA GLY A 1111 13.79 28.60 -0.69
C GLY A 1111 14.49 27.25 -0.75
N ASP A 1112 15.72 27.22 -1.26
CA ASP A 1112 16.55 26.01 -1.38
C ASP A 1112 17.24 25.63 -0.06
N LEU A 1113 17.14 26.47 0.97
CA LEU A 1113 17.76 26.24 2.28
C LEU A 1113 16.91 25.30 3.13
N ALA A 1114 17.51 24.21 3.61
CA ALA A 1114 16.86 23.30 4.53
C ALA A 1114 17.21 23.57 6.01
N PHE A 1115 16.33 23.24 6.95
CA PHE A 1115 16.58 23.24 8.41
C PHE A 1115 17.01 24.57 9.07
N ILE A 1116 16.80 25.72 8.43
CA ILE A 1116 17.27 27.03 8.96
C ILE A 1116 16.74 27.31 10.37
N THR A 1117 15.44 27.13 10.62
CA THR A 1117 14.88 27.32 11.96
C THR A 1117 15.49 26.38 13.02
N ALA A 1118 15.93 25.17 12.64
CA ALA A 1118 16.62 24.27 13.58
C ALA A 1118 18.04 24.78 13.88
N LEU A 1119 18.74 25.33 12.88
CA LEU A 1119 20.04 25.97 13.07
C LEU A 1119 19.93 27.22 13.95
N ASP A 1120 18.86 28.01 13.81
CA ASP A 1120 18.58 29.16 14.68
C ASP A 1120 18.41 28.74 16.14
N GLN A 1121 17.55 27.76 16.40
CA GLN A 1121 17.31 27.25 17.76
C GLN A 1121 18.60 26.69 18.40
N LEU A 1122 19.42 26.00 17.61
CA LEU A 1122 20.71 25.48 18.05
C LEU A 1122 21.70 26.59 18.38
N LYS A 1123 21.79 27.62 17.54
CA LYS A 1123 22.63 28.80 17.77
C LYS A 1123 22.18 29.59 18.99
N GLU A 1124 20.87 29.77 19.19
CA GLU A 1124 20.32 30.45 20.36
C GLU A 1124 20.62 29.69 21.66
N ARG A 1125 20.54 28.35 21.62
CA ARG A 1125 20.80 27.51 22.79
C ARG A 1125 22.27 27.30 23.10
N PHE A 1126 23.10 27.19 22.06
CA PHE A 1126 24.53 26.90 22.18
C PHE A 1126 25.38 27.93 21.41
N PRO A 1127 25.25 29.24 21.70
CA PRO A 1127 25.90 30.32 20.94
C PRO A 1127 27.44 30.28 20.98
N GLN A 1128 28.01 29.65 22.00
CA GLN A 1128 29.44 29.42 22.17
C GLN A 1128 29.97 28.21 21.39
N LEU A 1129 29.08 27.31 20.93
CA LEU A 1129 29.44 26.07 20.24
C LEU A 1129 29.09 26.09 18.76
N ILE A 1130 27.97 26.70 18.40
CA ILE A 1130 27.41 26.59 17.06
C ILE A 1130 27.29 27.98 16.47
N SER A 1131 27.92 28.17 15.32
CA SER A 1131 27.69 29.35 14.47
C SER A 1131 27.46 28.92 13.04
N TYR A 1132 26.62 29.66 12.33
CA TYR A 1132 26.39 29.43 10.92
C TYR A 1132 26.30 30.76 10.15
N TYR A 1133 26.65 30.72 8.86
CA TYR A 1133 26.58 31.85 7.94
C TYR A 1133 26.02 31.39 6.60
N LEU A 1134 24.96 32.06 6.13
CA LEU A 1134 24.31 31.69 4.87
C LEU A 1134 24.84 32.56 3.73
N VAL A 1135 24.96 31.96 2.55
CA VAL A 1135 25.39 32.62 1.32
C VAL A 1135 24.37 32.31 0.23
N LEU A 1136 23.74 33.34 -0.35
CA LEU A 1136 22.74 33.17 -1.40
C LEU A 1136 23.18 33.80 -2.71
N ASN A 1137 23.01 33.08 -3.82
CA ASN A 1137 23.27 33.62 -5.14
C ASN A 1137 22.19 34.64 -5.56
N LYS A 1138 20.93 34.33 -5.27
CA LYS A 1138 19.75 35.17 -5.54
C LYS A 1138 19.02 35.47 -4.21
N PRO A 1139 19.53 36.42 -3.42
CA PRO A 1139 18.97 36.75 -2.11
C PRO A 1139 17.61 37.48 -2.24
N PRO A 1140 16.69 37.30 -1.27
CA PRO A 1140 15.47 38.11 -1.19
C PRO A 1140 15.78 39.57 -0.80
N ARG A 1141 14.81 40.48 -0.98
CA ARG A 1141 14.94 41.87 -0.51
C ARG A 1141 15.16 41.92 1.01
N GLY A 1142 16.10 42.73 1.46
CA GLY A 1142 16.44 42.87 2.89
C GLY A 1142 17.39 41.81 3.43
N TRP A 1143 18.01 40.98 2.58
CA TRP A 1143 19.03 40.01 2.99
C TRP A 1143 20.29 40.68 3.54
N VAL A 1144 20.82 40.15 4.65
CA VAL A 1144 21.93 40.76 5.42
C VAL A 1144 23.19 39.90 5.49
N GLN A 1145 23.18 38.69 4.94
CA GLN A 1145 24.32 37.75 4.98
C GLN A 1145 25.05 37.69 3.63
N GLY A 1146 25.75 36.60 3.33
CA GLY A 1146 26.58 36.48 2.14
C GLY A 1146 25.77 36.52 0.85
N ILE A 1147 26.33 37.13 -0.19
CA ILE A 1147 25.76 37.23 -1.54
C ILE A 1147 26.76 36.65 -2.54
N GLY A 1148 26.26 35.84 -3.49
CA GLY A 1148 27.06 35.22 -4.53
C GLY A 1148 27.56 33.82 -4.14
N PHE A 1149 28.87 33.60 -4.26
CA PHE A 1149 29.50 32.30 -4.03
C PHE A 1149 30.38 32.33 -2.77
N VAL A 1150 30.60 31.15 -2.17
CA VAL A 1150 31.59 31.01 -1.09
C VAL A 1150 32.98 31.19 -1.69
N ASP A 1151 33.73 32.14 -1.15
CA ASP A 1151 35.10 32.44 -1.56
C ASP A 1151 36.09 32.27 -0.41
N GLY A 1152 37.34 32.64 -0.67
CA GLY A 1152 38.39 32.48 0.32
C GLY A 1152 38.25 33.39 1.55
N ASP A 1153 37.69 34.58 1.38
CA ASP A 1153 37.53 35.54 2.47
C ASP A 1153 36.40 35.12 3.40
N ILE A 1154 35.30 34.61 2.86
CA ILE A 1154 34.22 34.01 3.65
C ILE A 1154 34.74 32.86 4.50
N ILE A 1155 35.53 31.94 3.92
CA ILE A 1155 36.14 30.83 4.67
C ILE A 1155 37.01 31.36 5.81
N ARG A 1156 37.91 32.33 5.56
CA ARG A 1156 38.78 32.91 6.61
C ARG A 1156 38.00 33.60 7.72
N GLN A 1157 36.91 34.30 7.39
CA GLN A 1157 36.15 35.08 8.35
C GLN A 1157 35.13 34.25 9.16
N ARG A 1158 34.58 33.20 8.55
CA ARG A 1158 33.42 32.47 9.10
C ARG A 1158 33.73 31.06 9.57
N LEU A 1159 34.84 30.46 9.16
CA LEU A 1159 35.28 29.14 9.60
C LEU A 1159 36.51 29.22 10.51
N TRP A 1160 36.96 28.09 11.04
CA TRP A 1160 38.18 28.03 11.86
C TRP A 1160 39.42 28.26 11.00
N PHE A 1161 40.13 29.38 11.22
CA PHE A 1161 41.35 29.74 10.48
C PHE A 1161 42.37 30.42 11.41
N PRO A 1162 43.69 30.16 11.26
CA PRO A 1162 44.30 29.14 10.41
C PRO A 1162 43.93 27.71 10.86
N GLY A 1163 44.05 26.73 9.97
CA GLY A 1163 43.82 25.33 10.31
C GLY A 1163 44.80 24.86 11.40
N SER A 1164 44.32 24.01 12.31
CA SER A 1164 45.11 23.45 13.42
C SER A 1164 45.00 21.91 13.47
N GLU A 1165 45.81 21.22 14.28
CA GLU A 1165 45.79 19.75 14.36
C GLU A 1165 44.47 19.19 14.93
N ASP A 1166 43.77 19.98 15.74
CA ASP A 1166 42.46 19.66 16.33
C ASP A 1166 41.26 20.07 15.46
N HIS A 1167 41.52 20.39 14.18
CA HIS A 1167 40.53 20.92 13.25
C HIS A 1167 40.32 19.98 12.04
N VAL A 1168 39.04 19.75 11.71
CA VAL A 1168 38.64 19.18 10.43
C VAL A 1168 37.57 20.03 9.73
N CYS A 1169 37.73 20.22 8.43
CA CYS A 1169 36.73 20.85 7.56
C CYS A 1169 36.04 19.81 6.69
N VAL A 1170 34.74 19.60 6.87
CA VAL A 1170 33.94 18.68 6.04
C VAL A 1170 33.13 19.50 5.06
N MET A 1171 33.14 19.14 3.78
CA MET A 1171 32.36 19.81 2.75
C MET A 1171 31.46 18.83 2.00
N CYS A 1172 30.21 19.23 1.77
CA CYS A 1172 29.24 18.45 1.02
C CYS A 1172 28.38 19.38 0.15
N GLY A 1173 28.22 19.03 -1.12
CA GLY A 1173 27.39 19.78 -2.06
C GLY A 1173 27.58 19.29 -3.48
N PRO A 1174 27.17 20.08 -4.50
CA PRO A 1174 27.45 19.73 -5.88
C PRO A 1174 28.97 19.52 -6.12
N PRO A 1175 29.41 18.56 -6.95
CA PRO A 1175 30.83 18.25 -7.14
C PRO A 1175 31.71 19.46 -7.49
N ILE A 1176 31.16 20.41 -8.25
CA ILE A 1176 31.85 21.66 -8.61
C ILE A 1176 32.10 22.54 -7.38
N PHE A 1177 31.12 22.65 -6.47
CA PHE A 1177 31.26 23.40 -5.23
C PHE A 1177 32.40 22.83 -4.38
N GLU A 1178 32.39 21.51 -4.15
CA GLU A 1178 33.41 20.85 -3.33
C GLU A 1178 34.82 20.98 -3.93
N LYS A 1179 34.94 20.84 -5.25
CA LYS A 1179 36.22 21.02 -5.95
C LYS A 1179 36.79 22.42 -5.75
N ILE A 1180 35.96 23.46 -5.84
CA ILE A 1180 36.38 24.86 -5.62
C ILE A 1180 36.76 25.07 -4.15
N MET A 1181 36.00 24.52 -3.21
CA MET A 1181 36.28 24.63 -1.78
C MET A 1181 37.61 23.96 -1.41
N CYS A 1182 37.89 22.76 -1.93
CA CYS A 1182 39.18 22.09 -1.78
C CYS A 1182 40.33 22.96 -2.27
N ALA A 1183 40.20 23.58 -3.46
CA ALA A 1183 41.22 24.45 -4.01
C ALA A 1183 41.46 25.70 -3.15
N ASN A 1184 40.39 26.28 -2.57
CA ASN A 1184 40.50 27.42 -1.67
C ASN A 1184 41.20 27.05 -0.35
N LEU A 1185 40.85 25.90 0.26
CA LEU A 1185 41.50 25.41 1.48
C LEU A 1185 42.98 25.11 1.23
N ALA A 1186 43.33 24.43 0.13
CA ALA A 1186 44.72 24.17 -0.22
C ALA A 1186 45.53 25.47 -0.39
N LYS A 1187 44.98 26.48 -1.07
CA LYS A 1187 45.61 27.81 -1.22
C LYS A 1187 45.80 28.55 0.11
N MET A 1188 44.99 28.23 1.13
CA MET A 1188 45.09 28.81 2.47
C MET A 1188 46.06 28.08 3.39
N GLY A 1189 46.68 26.99 2.93
CA GLY A 1189 47.64 26.22 3.71
C GLY A 1189 47.01 25.14 4.59
N TYR A 1190 45.77 24.71 4.33
CA TYR A 1190 45.23 23.52 4.97
C TYR A 1190 45.88 22.26 4.40
N ASN A 1191 46.30 21.36 5.28
CA ASN A 1191 46.81 20.05 4.91
C ASN A 1191 45.66 19.15 4.43
N ARG A 1192 45.96 18.16 3.58
CA ARG A 1192 44.94 17.25 3.01
C ARG A 1192 44.20 16.46 4.09
N ASP A 1193 44.87 16.11 5.17
CA ASP A 1193 44.29 15.45 6.34
C ASP A 1193 43.37 16.38 7.14
N GLN A 1194 43.39 17.70 6.97
CA GLN A 1194 42.53 18.64 7.69
C GLN A 1194 41.16 18.87 7.02
N TYR A 1195 40.88 18.26 5.86
CA TYR A 1195 39.56 18.41 5.24
C TYR A 1195 39.08 17.18 4.48
N TYR A 1196 37.76 17.00 4.42
CA TYR A 1196 37.09 15.91 3.73
C TYR A 1196 36.07 16.44 2.72
N SER A 1197 36.05 15.85 1.52
CA SER A 1197 35.12 16.14 0.43
C SER A 1197 34.46 14.83 0.00
N PHE A 1198 33.13 14.80 -0.06
CA PHE A 1198 32.35 13.66 -0.53
C PHE A 1198 32.46 13.46 -2.05
N ALA A 1199 32.91 14.48 -2.79
CA ALA A 1199 33.16 14.41 -4.22
C ALA A 1199 34.58 13.94 -4.59
N ASP A 1200 35.46 13.64 -3.63
CA ASP A 1200 36.83 13.18 -3.93
C ASP A 1200 36.83 11.73 -4.47
N PRO A 1201 37.35 11.48 -5.68
CA PRO A 1201 37.34 10.16 -6.32
C PRO A 1201 38.28 9.13 -5.67
N THR A 1202 39.11 9.51 -4.70
CA THR A 1202 40.00 8.56 -3.99
C THR A 1202 39.26 7.61 -3.02
N ASP A 1203 37.96 7.85 -2.79
CA ASP A 1203 37.09 7.10 -1.86
C ASP A 1203 36.00 6.25 -2.58
N CYS A 1204 36.04 6.16 -3.91
CA CYS A 1204 35.13 5.36 -4.74
C CYS A 1204 35.73 4.01 -5.16
#